data_AF-A0A3D1Z806-F1
#
_entry.id   AF-A0A3D1Z806-F1
#
_cell.length_a   1.000
_cell.length_b   1.000
_cell.length_c   1.000
_cell.angle_alpha   90.00
_cell.angle_beta   90.00
_cell.angle_gamma   90.00
#
_symmetry.space_group_name_H-M   'P 1'
#
loop_
_entity.id
_entity.type
_entity.pdbx_description
1 polymer ?
#
loop_
_entity_poly.entity_id
_entity_poly.type
_entity_poly.pdbx_seq_one_letter_code
_entity_poly.pdbx_strand_id
1 'polypeptide(L)'
;MPTHEKILIKLPRNHKDGHLFQISEHTIDWIEQYQHFKGVTKSIVELLNLISLKGLSSKDGLVSTTELIEATDGQLTRAAIQQRLRAAVSIGLFGQIPVRFEEGLAGKTMLHTFVNPNQLISVLGSTSLKTDSTRQTEKQKRSKALAQTQVNRQLLNEHGLYTPPAMRDEADQFVVSPTNWAGIIDQALAPPRTRKNYQKSMVSISGTRAIIETRSSKNIMTVDDLMTLFALFTLTVQYHDHHQDDYHMNAKQMPNKTPLYITDILSLRGKKDSGPARDSIRDSIDRIEFTDFQLHELTGRWLSENMPEGFKSDRFRFIARTITASDEAPTENASGEIRIKPNLYILVWEPSFFEELLTKDYFFLFPPEILKQHTLVFQLYTFFRSRLVRRLTESMLLSEINQKLARNIEWRRFSMDLIRELKKLSEGKTTDELFVVNLWGYHLTITTIMDKGKVQDYQINIRCDAEEVLRFSRARTTNAGKRNMAPTLPNPLRHELVSKQKLQELAEIIDGEFEPIQRKDPSPRGRLGRRVKLKKHLVEINADELTITLSKYTSPQALERSITALSAMTGHPFASIKEECDELMSKLDWLRVGEEVLPYETLSKTIELFNQETKSKHLSIERLIAGLAVRRKVCKQVFDGHLDETVMRALDEMTNVS
;
A
#
# COMPACT_ATOMS: atom_id res chain seq x y z
N MET A 1 -21.60 36.92 -9.02
CA MET A 1 -22.08 35.70 -8.34
C MET A 1 -23.50 35.99 -7.87
N PRO A 2 -24.53 35.26 -8.31
CA PRO A 2 -25.89 35.48 -7.83
C PRO A 2 -25.99 35.01 -6.38
N THR A 3 -26.62 35.82 -5.53
CA THR A 3 -26.88 35.54 -4.12
C THR A 3 -27.76 34.30 -3.99
N HIS A 4 -27.23 33.17 -3.50
CA HIS A 4 -28.06 32.03 -3.11
C HIS A 4 -28.97 32.45 -1.95
N GLU A 5 -30.22 32.71 -2.26
CA GLU A 5 -31.27 33.09 -1.32
C GLU A 5 -31.48 31.96 -0.30
N LYS A 6 -31.30 32.24 1.00
CA LYS A 6 -31.51 31.26 2.07
C LYS A 6 -32.99 31.21 2.43
N ILE A 7 -33.58 30.01 2.37
CA ILE A 7 -34.99 29.79 2.71
C ILE A 7 -35.18 29.89 4.24
N LEU A 8 -36.22 30.60 4.68
CA LEU A 8 -36.59 30.70 6.09
C LEU A 8 -37.45 29.50 6.52
N ILE A 9 -37.02 28.79 7.55
CA ILE A 9 -37.74 27.69 8.20
C ILE A 9 -38.36 28.19 9.49
N LYS A 10 -39.68 27.97 9.65
CA LYS A 10 -40.48 28.46 10.78
C LYS A 10 -40.40 27.54 12.01
N LEU A 11 -40.73 28.09 13.17
CA LEU A 11 -40.94 27.31 14.40
C LEU A 11 -42.05 26.25 14.21
N PRO A 12 -41.95 25.06 14.85
CA PRO A 12 -41.04 24.70 15.95
C PRO A 12 -39.66 24.14 15.51
N ARG A 13 -39.35 24.10 14.21
CA ARG A 13 -38.11 23.48 13.72
C ARG A 13 -36.87 24.30 14.07
N ASN A 14 -35.79 23.62 14.39
CA ASN A 14 -34.50 24.24 14.68
C ASN A 14 -33.32 23.39 14.15
N HIS A 15 -32.09 23.91 14.24
CA HIS A 15 -30.91 23.25 13.71
C HIS A 15 -30.61 21.87 14.35
N LYS A 16 -31.09 21.59 15.57
CA LYS A 16 -30.89 20.31 16.25
C LYS A 16 -31.66 19.16 15.57
N ASP A 17 -32.68 19.49 14.78
CA ASP A 17 -33.44 18.53 13.98
C ASP A 17 -32.59 17.93 12.83
N GLY A 18 -31.44 18.56 12.54
CA GLY A 18 -30.49 18.18 11.50
C GLY A 18 -30.98 18.55 10.11
N HIS A 19 -30.67 17.75 9.08
CA HIS A 19 -31.07 18.05 7.71
C HIS A 19 -32.58 17.92 7.53
N LEU A 20 -33.13 18.73 6.63
CA LEU A 20 -34.55 18.77 6.30
C LEU A 20 -34.77 18.22 4.89
N PHE A 21 -35.91 17.59 4.67
CA PHE A 21 -36.38 17.03 3.40
C PHE A 21 -37.71 17.67 3.05
N GLN A 22 -37.80 18.27 1.87
CA GLN A 22 -39.06 18.79 1.35
C GLN A 22 -39.85 17.67 0.70
N ILE A 23 -41.10 17.51 1.10
CA ILE A 23 -41.98 16.49 0.55
C ILE A 23 -42.83 17.11 -0.56
N SER A 24 -42.90 16.39 -1.67
CA SER A 24 -43.85 16.64 -2.75
C SER A 24 -44.76 15.42 -2.89
N GLU A 25 -46.01 15.62 -3.29
CA GLU A 25 -46.94 14.51 -3.57
C GLU A 25 -46.41 13.56 -4.66
N HIS A 26 -45.60 14.07 -5.59
CA HIS A 26 -44.97 13.29 -6.66
C HIS A 26 -43.76 12.44 -6.20
N THR A 27 -43.35 12.56 -4.94
CA THR A 27 -42.16 11.88 -4.42
C THR A 27 -42.32 10.37 -4.47
N ILE A 28 -43.52 9.84 -4.20
CA ILE A 28 -43.80 8.40 -4.18
C ILE A 28 -43.53 7.79 -5.56
N ASP A 29 -44.08 8.42 -6.61
CA ASP A 29 -43.90 7.96 -7.99
C ASP A 29 -42.44 8.07 -8.44
N TRP A 30 -41.74 9.14 -8.03
CA TRP A 30 -40.33 9.33 -8.38
C TRP A 30 -39.42 8.30 -7.71
N ILE A 31 -39.73 7.84 -6.50
CA ILE A 31 -38.93 6.84 -5.80
C ILE A 31 -38.88 5.52 -6.58
N GLU A 32 -40.01 5.09 -7.17
CA GLU A 32 -40.04 3.91 -8.03
C GLU A 32 -39.15 4.11 -9.27
N GLN A 33 -39.26 5.26 -9.92
CA GLN A 33 -38.47 5.60 -11.10
C GLN A 33 -36.97 5.68 -10.80
N TYR A 34 -36.57 6.17 -9.61
CA TYR A 34 -35.15 6.27 -9.23
C TYR A 34 -34.45 4.90 -9.18
N GLN A 35 -35.17 3.80 -8.94
CA GLN A 35 -34.57 2.46 -8.86
C GLN A 35 -33.96 1.98 -10.18
N HIS A 36 -34.37 2.60 -11.29
CA HIS A 36 -33.86 2.34 -12.63
C HIS A 36 -32.51 3.00 -12.90
N PHE A 37 -32.08 3.98 -12.10
CA PHE A 37 -30.77 4.61 -12.27
C PHE A 37 -29.64 3.76 -11.65
N LYS A 38 -28.48 3.80 -12.29
CA LYS A 38 -27.23 3.21 -11.79
C LYS A 38 -26.82 3.90 -10.48
N GLY A 39 -26.27 3.14 -9.54
CA GLY A 39 -25.87 3.65 -8.23
C GLY A 39 -26.98 3.69 -7.17
N VAL A 40 -28.26 3.63 -7.56
CA VAL A 40 -29.36 3.52 -6.58
C VAL A 40 -29.39 2.11 -5.98
N THR A 41 -29.02 2.02 -4.71
CA THR A 41 -28.95 0.79 -3.90
C THR A 41 -30.21 0.62 -3.05
N LYS A 42 -30.44 -0.59 -2.53
CA LYS A 42 -31.57 -0.86 -1.61
C LYS A 42 -31.57 0.03 -0.37
N SER A 43 -30.40 0.37 0.16
CA SER A 43 -30.27 1.23 1.35
C SER A 43 -30.64 2.69 1.09
N ILE A 44 -30.42 3.19 -0.13
CA ILE A 44 -30.89 4.51 -0.56
C ILE A 44 -32.42 4.48 -0.66
N VAL A 45 -32.99 3.46 -1.33
CA VAL A 45 -34.45 3.32 -1.48
C VAL A 45 -35.15 3.24 -0.11
N GLU A 46 -34.58 2.51 0.84
CA GLU A 46 -35.08 2.46 2.22
C GLU A 46 -35.14 3.85 2.88
N LEU A 47 -34.10 4.67 2.72
CA LEU A 47 -34.11 6.06 3.21
C LEU A 47 -35.22 6.89 2.53
N LEU A 48 -35.39 6.76 1.21
CA LEU A 48 -36.40 7.51 0.46
C LEU A 48 -37.82 7.12 0.88
N ASN A 49 -38.07 5.82 1.02
CA ASN A 49 -39.35 5.29 1.49
C ASN A 49 -39.66 5.78 2.91
N LEU A 50 -38.66 5.84 3.78
CA LEU A 50 -38.83 6.34 5.15
C LEU A 50 -39.16 7.84 5.16
N ILE A 51 -38.51 8.64 4.32
CA ILE A 51 -38.83 10.07 4.13
C ILE A 51 -40.26 10.23 3.63
N SER A 52 -40.66 9.44 2.64
CA SER A 52 -42.01 9.50 2.06
C SER A 52 -43.08 9.10 3.09
N LEU A 53 -42.88 7.98 3.79
CA LEU A 53 -43.81 7.47 4.80
C LEU A 53 -43.98 8.47 5.95
N LYS A 54 -42.88 9.01 6.47
CA LYS A 54 -42.95 10.02 7.52
C LYS A 54 -43.56 11.32 7.01
N GLY A 55 -43.33 11.63 5.73
CA GLY A 55 -43.86 12.81 5.08
C GLY A 55 -45.39 12.85 4.99
N LEU A 56 -46.06 11.71 4.89
CA LEU A 56 -47.52 11.61 4.98
C LEU A 56 -48.07 12.14 6.32
N SER A 57 -47.28 12.08 7.39
CA SER A 57 -47.64 12.56 8.72
C SER A 57 -47.15 13.97 9.03
N SER A 58 -46.45 14.62 8.09
CA SER A 58 -45.88 15.96 8.28
C SER A 58 -46.95 17.04 8.21
N LYS A 59 -46.91 18.00 9.14
CA LYS A 59 -47.85 19.13 9.20
C LYS A 59 -47.38 20.36 8.42
N ASP A 60 -46.09 20.45 8.14
CA ASP A 60 -45.44 21.60 7.51
C ASP A 60 -44.75 21.26 6.19
N GLY A 61 -45.01 20.05 5.66
CA GLY A 61 -44.44 19.57 4.40
C GLY A 61 -42.95 19.27 4.45
N LEU A 62 -42.36 19.24 5.65
CA LEU A 62 -40.95 18.96 5.88
C LEU A 62 -40.79 17.70 6.75
N VAL A 63 -39.70 16.97 6.55
CA VAL A 63 -39.26 15.90 7.45
C VAL A 63 -37.80 16.13 7.80
N SER A 64 -37.48 15.96 9.07
CA SER A 64 -36.14 16.14 9.61
C SER A 64 -35.42 14.81 9.81
N THR A 65 -34.09 14.85 9.87
CA THR A 65 -33.30 13.65 10.21
C THR A 65 -33.63 13.08 11.58
N THR A 66 -34.01 13.91 12.56
CA THR A 66 -34.42 13.42 13.90
C THR A 66 -35.72 12.61 13.81
N GLU A 67 -36.72 13.09 13.08
CA GLU A 67 -37.99 12.38 12.88
C GLU A 67 -37.82 11.03 12.17
N LEU A 68 -36.81 10.89 11.30
CA LEU A 68 -36.46 9.63 10.65
C LEU A 68 -35.82 8.62 11.63
N ILE A 69 -35.00 9.12 12.56
CA ILE A 69 -34.39 8.27 13.61
C ILE A 69 -35.49 7.73 14.52
N GLU A 70 -36.40 8.60 14.95
CA GLU A 70 -37.57 8.23 15.76
C GLU A 70 -38.47 7.23 15.05
N ALA A 71 -38.71 7.40 13.75
CA ALA A 71 -39.54 6.48 12.95
C ALA A 71 -38.95 5.07 12.80
N THR A 72 -37.69 4.85 13.19
CA THR A 72 -37.01 3.55 13.12
C THR A 72 -36.64 3.02 14.51
N ASP A 73 -37.21 3.58 15.57
CA ASP A 73 -36.89 3.25 16.97
C ASP A 73 -35.36 3.29 17.26
N GLY A 74 -34.64 4.19 16.58
CA GLY A 74 -33.19 4.35 16.73
C GLY A 74 -32.32 3.30 16.03
N GLN A 75 -32.91 2.36 15.28
CA GLN A 75 -32.14 1.39 14.48
C GLN A 75 -31.30 2.09 13.39
N LEU A 76 -31.84 3.15 12.79
CA LEU A 76 -31.11 3.99 11.85
C LEU A 76 -30.46 5.18 12.57
N THR A 77 -29.14 5.11 12.73
CA THR A 77 -28.39 6.21 13.37
C THR A 77 -28.27 7.44 12.46
N ARG A 78 -28.08 8.62 13.06
CA ARG A 78 -27.85 9.88 12.32
C ARG A 78 -26.71 9.77 11.31
N ALA A 79 -25.63 9.05 11.65
CA ALA A 79 -24.50 8.82 10.76
C ALA A 79 -24.87 7.96 9.55
N ALA A 80 -25.67 6.91 9.74
CA ALA A 80 -26.15 6.05 8.66
C ALA A 80 -27.06 6.83 7.69
N ILE A 81 -27.96 7.67 8.21
CA ILE A 81 -28.81 8.54 7.40
C ILE A 81 -27.94 9.53 6.58
N GLN A 82 -26.95 10.18 7.20
CA GLN A 82 -26.05 11.10 6.52
C GLN A 82 -25.18 10.41 5.45
N GLN A 83 -24.74 9.17 5.68
CA GLN A 83 -24.01 8.39 4.68
C GLN A 83 -24.89 8.08 3.46
N ARG A 84 -26.11 7.59 3.69
CA ARG A 84 -27.09 7.30 2.63
C ARG A 84 -27.49 8.57 1.87
N LEU A 85 -27.66 9.68 2.59
CA LEU A 85 -27.96 10.99 2.02
C LEU A 85 -26.82 11.51 1.12
N ARG A 86 -25.56 11.39 1.55
CA ARG A 86 -24.40 11.77 0.73
C ARG A 86 -24.33 10.97 -0.57
N ALA A 87 -24.60 9.67 -0.51
CA ALA A 87 -24.68 8.82 -1.70
C ALA A 87 -25.85 9.20 -2.62
N ALA A 88 -27.02 9.52 -2.05
CA ALA A 88 -28.18 9.98 -2.82
C ALA A 88 -27.92 11.32 -3.53
N VAL A 89 -27.25 12.26 -2.85
CA VAL A 89 -26.85 13.56 -3.41
C VAL A 89 -25.79 13.38 -4.51
N SER A 90 -24.82 12.48 -4.34
CA SER A 90 -23.81 12.24 -5.38
C SER A 90 -24.38 11.63 -6.65
N ILE A 91 -25.49 10.89 -6.55
CA ILE A 91 -26.26 10.37 -7.70
C ILE A 91 -27.11 11.49 -8.34
N GLY A 92 -27.36 12.59 -7.62
CA GLY A 92 -28.17 13.71 -8.07
C GLY A 92 -29.64 13.65 -7.65
N LEU A 93 -30.04 12.70 -6.79
CA LEU A 93 -31.44 12.51 -6.40
C LEU A 93 -32.02 13.70 -5.60
N PHE A 94 -31.16 14.50 -4.97
CA PHE A 94 -31.55 15.66 -4.19
C PHE A 94 -30.82 16.94 -4.64
N GLY A 95 -31.58 18.02 -4.79
CA GLY A 95 -31.06 19.39 -4.78
C GLY A 95 -30.85 19.86 -3.34
N GLN A 96 -29.71 20.52 -3.08
CA GLN A 96 -29.37 21.01 -1.74
C GLN A 96 -29.54 22.53 -1.67
N ILE A 97 -30.40 23.01 -0.76
CA ILE A 97 -30.70 24.42 -0.56
C ILE A 97 -30.29 24.84 0.86
N PRO A 98 -29.50 25.92 1.02
CA PRO A 98 -29.15 26.44 2.34
C PRO A 98 -30.35 27.12 3.00
N VAL A 99 -30.52 26.91 4.31
CA VAL A 99 -31.64 27.45 5.10
C VAL A 99 -31.19 28.42 6.19
N ARG A 100 -32.14 29.22 6.68
CA ARG A 100 -32.06 30.00 7.93
C ARG A 100 -33.30 29.69 8.77
N PHE A 101 -33.19 29.70 10.09
CA PHE A 101 -34.34 29.50 11.00
C PHE A 101 -34.84 30.84 11.53
N GLU A 102 -36.11 30.90 11.94
CA GLU A 102 -36.69 32.07 12.62
C GLU A 102 -35.93 32.41 13.92
N GLU A 103 -35.51 31.39 14.67
CA GLU A 103 -34.71 31.55 15.89
C GLU A 103 -33.47 30.64 15.89
N GLY A 104 -32.33 31.20 16.30
CA GLY A 104 -31.08 30.47 16.47
C GLY A 104 -30.19 30.35 15.22
N LEU A 105 -29.04 29.69 15.38
CA LEU A 105 -28.06 29.49 14.31
C LEU A 105 -28.52 28.39 13.35
N ALA A 106 -28.31 28.58 12.04
CA ALA A 106 -28.64 27.59 11.01
C ALA A 106 -27.73 26.35 11.01
N GLY A 107 -26.54 26.45 11.62
CA GLY A 107 -25.55 25.38 11.63
C GLY A 107 -25.16 24.91 10.22
N LYS A 108 -25.03 23.59 10.03
CA LYS A 108 -24.80 22.93 8.74
C LYS A 108 -26.10 22.35 8.13
N THR A 109 -27.25 22.79 8.63
CA THR A 109 -28.53 22.26 8.16
C THR A 109 -28.79 22.71 6.73
N MET A 110 -29.28 21.78 5.92
CA MET A 110 -29.61 21.97 4.51
C MET A 110 -30.99 21.38 4.26
N LEU A 111 -31.77 22.02 3.40
CA LEU A 111 -33.00 21.49 2.86
C LEU A 111 -32.71 20.69 1.59
N HIS A 112 -33.24 19.47 1.52
CA HIS A 112 -33.08 18.57 0.40
C HIS A 112 -34.39 18.44 -0.34
N THR A 113 -34.38 18.75 -1.63
CA THR A 113 -35.55 18.70 -2.51
C THR A 113 -35.35 17.60 -3.55
N PHE A 114 -36.36 16.75 -3.73
CA PHE A 114 -36.29 15.69 -4.74
C PHE A 114 -36.17 16.27 -6.15
N VAL A 115 -35.29 15.70 -6.98
CA VAL A 115 -35.07 16.13 -8.36
C VAL A 115 -35.86 15.26 -9.32
N ASN A 116 -36.68 15.86 -10.19
CA ASN A 116 -37.52 15.11 -11.13
C ASN A 116 -36.67 14.09 -11.95
N PRO A 117 -37.04 12.79 -11.97
CA PRO A 117 -36.35 11.76 -12.74
C PRO A 117 -36.11 12.12 -14.21
N ASN A 118 -37.07 12.80 -14.87
CA ASN A 118 -36.93 13.24 -16.26
C ASN A 118 -35.79 14.25 -16.43
N GLN A 119 -35.61 15.14 -15.45
CA GLN A 119 -34.50 16.09 -15.42
C GLN A 119 -33.17 15.36 -15.19
N LEU A 120 -33.15 14.31 -14.35
CA LEU A 120 -31.95 13.49 -14.16
C LEU A 120 -31.52 12.76 -15.43
N ILE A 121 -32.47 12.24 -16.23
CA ILE A 121 -32.16 11.59 -17.52
C ILE A 121 -31.51 12.60 -18.48
N SER A 122 -31.98 13.85 -18.49
CA SER A 122 -31.42 14.90 -19.35
C SER A 122 -29.99 15.30 -18.97
N VAL A 123 -29.65 15.26 -17.68
CA VAL A 123 -28.33 15.66 -17.15
C VAL A 123 -27.32 14.51 -17.15
N LEU A 124 -27.77 13.28 -16.87
CA LEU A 124 -26.91 12.10 -16.72
C LEU A 124 -26.79 11.24 -17.99
N GLY A 125 -27.59 11.51 -19.02
CA GLY A 125 -27.65 10.73 -20.27
C GLY A 125 -28.29 9.34 -20.11
N SER A 126 -28.80 8.78 -21.21
CA SER A 126 -29.48 7.47 -21.25
C SER A 126 -28.61 6.28 -20.84
N THR A 127 -27.28 6.44 -20.84
CA THR A 127 -26.28 5.47 -20.37
C THR A 127 -26.33 5.20 -18.87
N SER A 128 -27.01 6.05 -18.10
CA SER A 128 -27.11 5.96 -16.63
C SER A 128 -28.27 5.09 -16.14
N LEU A 129 -29.10 4.55 -17.04
CA LEU A 129 -30.19 3.61 -16.72
C LEU A 129 -29.67 2.16 -16.68
N LYS A 130 -30.21 1.36 -15.76
CA LYS A 130 -30.01 -0.10 -15.71
C LYS A 130 -30.84 -0.73 -16.82
N THR A 131 -30.21 -1.27 -17.85
CA THR A 131 -30.90 -2.03 -18.90
C THR A 131 -31.21 -3.45 -18.39
N ASP A 132 -32.34 -4.04 -18.79
CA ASP A 132 -32.68 -5.41 -18.40
C ASP A 132 -31.63 -6.46 -18.81
N SER A 133 -30.87 -6.17 -19.88
CA SER A 133 -29.73 -6.97 -20.31
C SER A 133 -28.61 -7.03 -19.27
N THR A 134 -28.36 -5.94 -18.53
CA THR A 134 -27.35 -5.91 -17.44
C THR A 134 -27.81 -6.66 -16.20
N ARG A 135 -29.10 -6.59 -15.84
CA ARG A 135 -29.68 -7.37 -14.73
C ARG A 135 -29.68 -8.87 -15.02
N GLN A 136 -30.00 -9.27 -16.25
CA GLN A 136 -29.99 -10.68 -16.66
C GLN A 136 -28.57 -11.26 -16.74
N THR A 137 -27.60 -10.49 -17.25
CA THR A 137 -26.20 -10.94 -17.32
C THR A 137 -25.55 -11.05 -15.94
N GLU A 138 -25.84 -10.14 -15.01
CA GLU A 138 -25.40 -10.27 -13.61
C GLU A 138 -26.04 -11.45 -12.89
N LYS A 139 -27.35 -11.68 -13.08
CA LYS A 139 -28.04 -12.86 -12.54
C LYS A 139 -27.48 -14.17 -13.11
N GLN A 140 -27.21 -14.24 -14.41
CA GLN A 140 -26.60 -15.41 -15.05
C GLN A 140 -25.15 -15.64 -14.60
N LYS A 141 -24.36 -14.58 -14.39
CA LYS A 141 -22.99 -14.71 -13.84
C LYS A 141 -23.02 -15.23 -12.41
N ARG A 142 -23.93 -14.70 -11.56
CA ARG A 142 -24.11 -15.20 -10.19
C ARG A 142 -24.62 -16.63 -10.16
N SER A 143 -25.60 -17.00 -10.98
CA SER A 143 -26.15 -18.37 -11.00
C SER A 143 -25.15 -19.38 -11.54
N LYS A 144 -24.37 -19.05 -12.58
CA LYS A 144 -23.28 -19.91 -13.07
C LYS A 144 -22.17 -20.05 -12.04
N ALA A 145 -21.77 -18.98 -11.36
CA ALA A 145 -20.76 -19.06 -10.29
C ALA A 145 -21.25 -19.92 -9.12
N LEU A 146 -22.50 -19.74 -8.67
CA LEU A 146 -23.10 -20.56 -7.60
C LEU A 146 -23.23 -22.03 -7.98
N ALA A 147 -23.69 -22.32 -9.20
CA ALA A 147 -23.79 -23.68 -9.72
C ALA A 147 -22.41 -24.33 -9.85
N GLN A 148 -21.41 -23.60 -10.35
CA GLN A 148 -20.03 -24.09 -10.43
C GLN A 148 -19.45 -24.37 -9.04
N THR A 149 -19.71 -23.51 -8.06
CA THR A 149 -19.27 -23.73 -6.67
C THR A 149 -19.98 -24.92 -6.02
N GLN A 150 -21.27 -25.12 -6.28
CA GLN A 150 -22.00 -26.31 -5.80
C GLN A 150 -21.51 -27.61 -6.44
N VAL A 151 -21.29 -27.62 -7.76
CA VAL A 151 -20.75 -28.77 -8.49
C VAL A 151 -19.32 -29.08 -8.05
N ASN A 152 -18.47 -28.06 -7.90
CA ASN A 152 -17.12 -28.25 -7.37
C ASN A 152 -17.15 -28.77 -5.92
N ARG A 153 -18.08 -28.32 -5.09
CA ARG A 153 -18.22 -28.81 -3.70
C ARG A 153 -18.74 -30.24 -3.64
N GLN A 154 -19.65 -30.64 -4.53
CA GLN A 154 -20.09 -32.03 -4.68
C GLN A 154 -18.95 -32.93 -5.17
N LEU A 155 -18.23 -32.53 -6.23
CA LEU A 155 -17.08 -33.27 -6.76
C LEU A 155 -15.96 -33.43 -5.73
N LEU A 156 -15.66 -32.38 -4.95
CA LEU A 156 -14.67 -32.43 -3.88
C LEU A 156 -15.08 -33.43 -2.78
N ASN A 157 -16.34 -33.39 -2.35
CA ASN A 157 -16.87 -34.33 -1.35
C ASN A 157 -16.92 -35.78 -1.88
N GLU A 158 -17.29 -36.00 -3.14
CA GLU A 158 -17.33 -37.33 -3.78
C GLU A 158 -15.93 -37.97 -3.87
N HIS A 159 -14.88 -37.16 -4.01
CA HIS A 159 -13.49 -37.62 -4.04
C HIS A 159 -12.80 -37.60 -2.65
N GLY A 160 -13.54 -37.36 -1.57
CA GLY A 160 -12.98 -37.34 -0.20
C GLY A 160 -12.06 -36.14 0.10
N LEU A 161 -12.13 -35.09 -0.72
CA LEU A 161 -11.34 -33.87 -0.57
C LEU A 161 -12.20 -32.80 0.13
N TYR A 162 -11.78 -32.35 1.31
CA TYR A 162 -12.47 -31.26 2.00
C TYR A 162 -12.36 -29.95 1.21
N THR A 163 -13.42 -29.13 1.21
CA THR A 163 -13.37 -27.76 0.69
C THR A 163 -12.23 -26.99 1.37
N PRO A 164 -11.30 -26.39 0.62
CA PRO A 164 -10.23 -25.59 1.20
C PRO A 164 -10.85 -24.43 2.00
N PRO A 165 -10.27 -24.09 3.17
CA PRO A 165 -10.80 -23.03 4.02
C PRO A 165 -10.82 -21.69 3.25
N ALA A 166 -11.94 -20.98 3.34
CA ALA A 166 -12.02 -19.63 2.79
C ALA A 166 -11.20 -18.68 3.66
N MET A 167 -10.16 -18.08 3.08
CA MET A 167 -9.44 -16.97 3.72
C MET A 167 -10.38 -15.77 3.84
N ARG A 168 -10.46 -15.18 5.04
CA ARG A 168 -11.03 -13.83 5.21
C ARG A 168 -10.11 -12.81 4.55
N ASP A 169 -10.64 -11.68 4.08
CA ASP A 169 -9.84 -10.63 3.43
C ASP A 169 -8.60 -10.25 4.27
N GLU A 170 -7.45 -10.08 3.62
CA GLU A 170 -6.14 -9.79 4.25
C GLU A 170 -6.18 -8.54 5.15
N ALA A 171 -7.06 -7.58 4.84
CA ALA A 171 -7.26 -6.36 5.62
C ALA A 171 -7.72 -6.59 7.07
N ASP A 172 -8.38 -7.73 7.35
CA ASP A 172 -8.82 -8.10 8.71
C ASP A 172 -7.76 -8.92 9.47
N GLN A 173 -6.61 -9.21 8.86
CA GLN A 173 -5.63 -10.17 9.39
C GLN A 173 -4.41 -9.54 10.07
N PHE A 174 -4.10 -8.27 9.83
CA PHE A 174 -2.92 -7.62 10.40
C PHE A 174 -3.07 -7.38 11.91
N VAL A 175 -2.21 -8.00 12.73
CA VAL A 175 -2.37 -8.00 14.21
C VAL A 175 -1.83 -6.72 14.87
N VAL A 176 -0.89 -6.02 14.23
CA VAL A 176 -0.27 -4.82 14.81
C VAL A 176 -1.11 -3.59 14.49
N SER A 177 -2.24 -3.45 15.20
CA SER A 177 -2.99 -2.19 15.21
C SER A 177 -2.06 -1.02 15.63
N PRO A 178 -2.22 0.19 15.06
CA PRO A 178 -1.44 1.38 15.42
C PRO A 178 -1.47 1.69 16.92
N THR A 179 -2.54 1.31 17.61
CA THR A 179 -2.69 1.47 19.07
C THR A 179 -1.77 0.55 19.88
N ASN A 180 -1.36 -0.58 19.31
CA ASN A 180 -0.55 -1.59 19.99
C ASN A 180 0.94 -1.47 19.64
N TRP A 181 1.31 -0.56 18.74
CA TRP A 181 2.67 -0.36 18.24
C TRP A 181 3.70 -0.14 19.36
N ALA A 182 3.45 0.85 20.23
CA ALA A 182 4.33 1.20 21.35
C ALA A 182 4.45 0.10 22.42
N GLY A 183 3.49 -0.83 22.45
CA GLY A 183 3.47 -1.94 23.41
C GLY A 183 4.17 -3.20 22.88
N ILE A 184 4.08 -3.46 21.57
CA ILE A 184 4.57 -4.70 20.95
C ILE A 184 5.93 -4.49 20.30
N ILE A 185 6.05 -3.51 19.40
CA ILE A 185 7.27 -3.32 18.60
C ILE A 185 8.41 -2.85 19.49
N ASP A 186 8.19 -1.84 20.34
CA ASP A 186 9.23 -1.29 21.22
C ASP A 186 9.87 -2.35 22.14
N GLN A 187 9.10 -3.38 22.54
CA GLN A 187 9.60 -4.50 23.36
C GLN A 187 10.29 -5.60 22.54
N ALA A 188 10.05 -5.65 21.24
CA ALA A 188 10.66 -6.58 20.31
C ALA A 188 12.07 -6.14 19.89
N LEU A 189 12.36 -4.84 19.96
CA LEU A 189 13.63 -4.27 19.53
C LEU A 189 14.81 -4.55 20.47
N ALA A 190 16.01 -4.62 19.90
CA ALA A 190 17.24 -4.70 20.67
C ALA A 190 17.52 -3.41 21.45
N PRO A 191 18.16 -3.49 22.63
CA PRO A 191 18.60 -2.31 23.36
C PRO A 191 19.56 -1.44 22.54
N PRO A 192 19.68 -0.13 22.87
CA PRO A 192 20.60 0.78 22.19
C PRO A 192 22.01 0.21 22.07
N ARG A 193 22.65 0.39 20.90
CA ARG A 193 24.03 -0.05 20.59
C ARG A 193 24.29 -1.56 20.75
N THR A 194 23.24 -2.38 20.69
CA THR A 194 23.37 -3.83 20.76
C THR A 194 23.37 -4.45 19.36
N ARG A 195 24.26 -5.43 19.14
CA ARG A 195 24.32 -6.22 17.90
C ARG A 195 23.88 -7.66 18.21
N LYS A 196 22.68 -8.01 17.78
CA LYS A 196 22.06 -9.33 17.96
C LYS A 196 21.30 -9.68 16.68
N ASN A 197 21.19 -10.98 16.40
CA ASN A 197 20.48 -11.48 15.22
C ASN A 197 19.12 -12.08 15.61
N TYR A 198 18.90 -12.27 16.92
CA TYR A 198 17.70 -12.88 17.48
C TYR A 198 17.31 -12.27 18.83
N GLN A 199 16.03 -11.99 19.01
CA GLN A 199 15.44 -11.63 20.29
C GLN A 199 14.04 -12.24 20.43
N LYS A 200 13.67 -12.57 21.67
CA LYS A 200 12.34 -13.08 22.01
C LYS A 200 11.79 -12.32 23.20
N SER A 201 10.57 -11.81 23.06
CA SER A 201 9.89 -11.05 24.10
C SER A 201 8.46 -11.58 24.33
N MET A 202 8.05 -11.63 25.59
CA MET A 202 6.67 -11.92 25.98
C MET A 202 5.86 -10.62 25.93
N VAL A 203 4.80 -10.59 25.13
CA VAL A 203 3.91 -9.44 24.98
C VAL A 203 2.47 -9.85 25.31
N SER A 204 1.63 -8.87 25.66
CA SER A 204 0.19 -9.08 25.82
C SER A 204 -0.57 -8.17 24.88
N ILE A 205 -1.44 -8.77 24.06
CA ILE A 205 -2.21 -8.10 23.03
C ILE A 205 -3.67 -8.38 23.30
N SER A 206 -4.46 -7.34 23.57
CA SER A 206 -5.90 -7.47 23.81
C SER A 206 -6.27 -8.49 24.90
N GLY A 207 -5.42 -8.63 25.93
CA GLY A 207 -5.59 -9.59 27.03
C GLY A 207 -5.07 -11.01 26.75
N THR A 208 -4.65 -11.29 25.52
CA THR A 208 -4.00 -12.56 25.12
C THR A 208 -2.50 -12.48 25.38
N ARG A 209 -1.90 -13.58 25.86
CA ARG A 209 -0.43 -13.73 25.93
C ARG A 209 0.09 -14.13 24.56
N ALA A 210 1.12 -13.44 24.09
CA ALA A 210 1.80 -13.73 22.84
C ALA A 210 3.31 -13.66 23.01
N ILE A 211 4.02 -14.32 22.10
CA ILE A 211 5.48 -14.22 21.97
C ILE A 211 5.77 -13.48 20.69
N ILE A 212 6.63 -12.47 20.75
CA ILE A 212 7.21 -11.87 19.56
C ILE A 212 8.67 -12.29 19.44
N GLU A 213 9.00 -12.87 18.29
CA GLU A 213 10.36 -13.17 17.87
C GLU A 213 10.81 -12.12 16.87
N THR A 214 12.05 -11.68 17.00
CA THR A 214 12.67 -10.71 16.10
C THR A 214 13.94 -11.34 15.55
N ARG A 215 14.01 -11.47 14.23
CA ARG A 215 15.05 -12.21 13.50
C ARG A 215 15.66 -11.31 12.45
N SER A 216 16.96 -11.45 12.20
CA SER A 216 17.63 -10.81 11.07
C SER A 216 18.77 -11.71 10.59
N SER A 217 19.03 -11.72 9.29
CA SER A 217 20.24 -12.33 8.74
C SER A 217 21.50 -11.58 9.19
N LYS A 218 21.36 -10.28 9.45
CA LYS A 218 22.37 -9.40 10.02
C LYS A 218 21.99 -9.07 11.46
N ASN A 219 22.07 -7.79 11.84
CA ASN A 219 21.61 -7.33 13.15
C ASN A 219 20.12 -6.95 13.09
N ILE A 220 19.38 -7.25 14.16
CA ILE A 220 18.00 -6.81 14.35
C ILE A 220 17.94 -5.32 14.66
N MET A 221 16.80 -4.71 14.37
CA MET A 221 16.50 -3.33 14.73
C MET A 221 16.72 -3.06 16.22
N THR A 222 17.29 -1.89 16.51
CA THR A 222 17.44 -1.35 17.86
C THR A 222 16.42 -0.25 18.13
N VAL A 223 16.23 0.12 19.40
CA VAL A 223 15.35 1.24 19.78
C VAL A 223 15.75 2.56 19.09
N ASP A 224 17.05 2.78 18.83
CA ASP A 224 17.53 4.00 18.17
C ASP A 224 17.10 4.08 16.68
N ASP A 225 16.83 2.92 16.07
CA ASP A 225 16.40 2.82 14.68
C ASP A 225 14.93 3.23 14.49
N LEU A 226 14.12 3.26 15.56
CA LEU A 226 12.71 3.66 15.49
C LEU A 226 12.56 5.06 14.91
N MET A 227 13.37 6.02 15.35
CA MET A 227 13.24 7.38 14.84
C MET A 227 13.60 7.45 13.35
N THR A 228 14.51 6.60 12.86
CA THR A 228 14.80 6.49 11.43
C THR A 228 13.62 5.85 10.70
N LEU A 229 13.01 4.80 11.25
CA LEU A 229 11.79 4.19 10.70
C LEU A 229 10.64 5.22 10.58
N PHE A 230 10.39 6.01 11.63
CA PHE A 230 9.37 7.07 11.61
C PHE A 230 9.73 8.23 10.66
N ALA A 231 11.01 8.50 10.44
CA ALA A 231 11.45 9.41 9.38
C ALA A 231 11.09 8.87 8.00
N LEU A 232 11.28 7.56 7.75
CA LEU A 232 10.86 6.93 6.49
C LEU A 232 9.34 6.97 6.31
N PHE A 233 8.55 6.77 7.37
CA PHE A 233 7.09 6.93 7.33
C PHE A 233 6.69 8.35 6.92
N THR A 234 7.28 9.35 7.58
CA THR A 234 7.00 10.76 7.34
C THR A 234 7.33 11.15 5.90
N LEU A 235 8.50 10.75 5.40
CA LEU A 235 8.90 11.04 4.02
C LEU A 235 8.03 10.29 2.99
N THR A 236 7.60 9.07 3.31
CA THR A 236 6.69 8.30 2.45
C THR A 236 5.36 9.02 2.26
N VAL A 237 4.73 9.43 3.36
CA VAL A 237 3.45 10.14 3.29
C VAL A 237 3.63 11.49 2.59
N GLN A 238 4.68 12.24 2.89
CA GLN A 238 4.98 13.51 2.21
C GLN A 238 5.16 13.35 0.70
N TYR A 239 5.85 12.30 0.26
CA TYR A 239 6.05 12.03 -1.16
C TYR A 239 4.72 11.77 -1.87
N HIS A 240 3.88 10.88 -1.32
CA HIS A 240 2.61 10.53 -1.96
C HIS A 240 1.57 11.64 -1.87
N ASP A 241 1.58 12.43 -0.81
CA ASP A 241 0.76 13.63 -0.69
C ASP A 241 1.12 14.68 -1.75
N HIS A 242 2.42 14.85 -2.04
CA HIS A 242 2.88 15.79 -3.06
C HIS A 242 2.41 15.41 -4.48
N HIS A 243 2.34 14.12 -4.78
CA HIS A 243 1.96 13.60 -6.09
C HIS A 243 0.47 13.25 -6.20
N GLN A 244 -0.33 13.61 -5.19
CA GLN A 244 -1.76 13.25 -5.16
C GLN A 244 -2.53 13.81 -6.37
N ASP A 245 -2.27 15.06 -6.74
CA ASP A 245 -2.93 15.71 -7.88
C ASP A 245 -2.55 15.01 -9.20
N ASP A 246 -1.30 14.60 -9.36
CA ASP A 246 -0.83 13.88 -10.54
C ASP A 246 -1.46 12.48 -10.65
N TYR A 247 -1.65 11.79 -9.53
CA TYR A 247 -2.35 10.51 -9.49
C TYR A 247 -3.82 10.66 -9.91
N HIS A 248 -4.49 11.71 -9.42
CA HIS A 248 -5.88 12.02 -9.77
C HIS A 248 -6.03 12.39 -11.25
N MET A 249 -5.18 13.29 -11.77
CA MET A 249 -5.26 13.77 -13.15
C MET A 249 -5.01 12.65 -14.17
N ASN A 250 -4.16 11.67 -13.82
CA ASN A 250 -3.81 10.55 -14.69
C ASN A 250 -4.62 9.27 -14.42
N ALA A 251 -5.60 9.30 -13.51
CA ALA A 251 -6.36 8.13 -13.05
C ALA A 251 -5.48 6.94 -12.64
N LYS A 252 -4.28 7.22 -12.09
CA LYS A 252 -3.33 6.19 -11.64
C LYS A 252 -3.61 5.85 -10.19
N GLN A 253 -3.61 4.56 -9.86
CA GLN A 253 -3.57 4.13 -8.47
C GLN A 253 -2.23 4.55 -7.86
N MET A 254 -2.26 5.01 -6.61
CA MET A 254 -1.05 5.39 -5.88
C MET A 254 -0.08 4.20 -5.80
N PRO A 255 1.13 4.32 -6.34
CA PRO A 255 2.06 3.19 -6.40
C PRO A 255 2.75 2.99 -5.05
N ASN A 256 2.88 1.74 -4.60
CA ASN A 256 3.73 1.38 -3.44
C ASN A 256 5.22 1.37 -3.83
N LYS A 257 5.72 2.52 -4.29
CA LYS A 257 7.12 2.79 -4.60
C LYS A 257 7.42 4.21 -4.16
N THR A 258 8.37 4.36 -3.24
CA THR A 258 8.67 5.66 -2.63
C THR A 258 10.16 5.94 -2.74
N PRO A 259 10.60 6.85 -3.63
CA PRO A 259 11.99 7.26 -3.74
C PRO A 259 12.34 8.26 -2.62
N LEU A 260 13.38 7.97 -1.85
CA LEU A 260 13.86 8.75 -0.71
C LEU A 260 15.37 8.97 -0.80
N TYR A 261 15.81 10.23 -0.72
CA TYR A 261 17.23 10.55 -0.65
C TYR A 261 17.75 10.47 0.78
N ILE A 262 19.00 10.02 0.95
CA ILE A 262 19.64 9.94 2.27
C ILE A 262 19.81 11.32 2.91
N THR A 263 19.98 12.37 2.11
CA THR A 263 20.07 13.76 2.56
C THR A 263 18.79 14.23 3.23
N ASP A 264 17.63 13.82 2.70
CA ASP A 264 16.31 14.14 3.28
C ASP A 264 16.14 13.45 4.64
N ILE A 265 16.56 12.18 4.72
CA ILE A 265 16.51 11.41 5.97
C ILE A 265 17.41 12.05 7.03
N LEU A 266 18.63 12.47 6.66
CA LEU A 266 19.57 13.16 7.56
C LEU A 266 19.01 14.50 8.06
N SER A 267 18.44 15.30 7.15
CA SER A 267 17.82 16.59 7.47
C SER A 267 16.65 16.42 8.45
N LEU A 268 15.79 15.43 8.19
CA LEU A 268 14.65 15.14 9.06
C LEU A 268 15.10 14.61 10.43
N ARG A 269 16.16 13.80 10.48
CA ARG A 269 16.78 13.30 11.73
C ARG A 269 17.65 14.35 12.44
N GLY A 270 17.86 15.53 11.86
CA GLY A 270 18.68 16.59 12.44
C GLY A 270 20.17 16.23 12.54
N LYS A 271 20.64 15.34 11.67
CA LYS A 271 22.05 14.93 11.61
C LYS A 271 22.78 15.79 10.59
N LYS A 272 23.97 16.26 10.94
CA LYS A 272 24.84 16.98 10.01
C LYS A 272 25.30 16.03 8.90
N ASP A 273 25.20 16.49 7.66
CA ASP A 273 25.63 15.70 6.52
C ASP A 273 27.15 15.46 6.59
N SER A 274 27.53 14.20 6.80
CA SER A 274 28.92 13.75 6.93
C SER A 274 28.98 12.26 6.59
N GLY A 275 30.15 11.78 6.17
CA GLY A 275 30.37 10.35 5.86
C GLY A 275 29.88 9.42 6.98
N PRO A 276 30.31 9.60 8.24
CA PRO A 276 29.86 8.78 9.36
C PRO A 276 28.36 8.89 9.65
N ALA A 277 27.74 10.06 9.44
CA ALA A 277 26.30 10.21 9.62
C ALA A 277 25.51 9.48 8.53
N ARG A 278 25.96 9.55 7.27
CA ARG A 278 25.39 8.77 6.17
C ARG A 278 25.50 7.29 6.44
N ASP A 279 26.67 6.81 6.85
CA ASP A 279 26.88 5.40 7.20
C ASP A 279 26.01 4.97 8.38
N SER A 280 25.85 5.81 9.41
CA SER A 280 24.95 5.51 10.52
C SER A 280 23.48 5.37 10.08
N ILE A 281 23.01 6.20 9.15
CA ILE A 281 21.65 6.09 8.60
C ILE A 281 21.53 4.86 7.70
N ARG A 282 22.53 4.57 6.86
CA ARG A 282 22.56 3.35 6.03
C ARG A 282 22.47 2.10 6.89
N ASP A 283 23.26 2.02 7.96
CA ASP A 283 23.24 0.91 8.89
C ASP A 283 21.88 0.78 9.61
N SER A 284 21.23 1.90 9.94
CA SER A 284 19.87 1.89 10.50
C SER A 284 18.83 1.38 9.49
N ILE A 285 18.89 1.85 8.24
CA ILE A 285 17.98 1.39 7.17
C ILE A 285 18.22 -0.08 6.88
N ASP A 286 19.46 -0.55 6.83
CA ASP A 286 19.81 -1.95 6.64
C ASP A 286 19.25 -2.84 7.77
N ARG A 287 19.34 -2.41 9.03
CA ARG A 287 18.68 -3.13 10.15
C ARG A 287 17.16 -3.13 10.03
N ILE A 288 16.54 -2.00 9.67
CA ILE A 288 15.10 -1.91 9.43
C ILE A 288 14.69 -2.83 8.29
N GLU A 289 15.49 -2.86 7.24
CA GLU A 289 15.29 -3.69 6.09
C GLU A 289 15.31 -5.14 6.54
N PHE A 290 16.41 -5.68 7.05
CA PHE A 290 16.58 -7.13 7.28
C PHE A 290 15.91 -7.69 8.54
N THR A 291 15.14 -6.90 9.30
CA THR A 291 14.46 -7.38 10.51
C THR A 291 13.07 -7.93 10.20
N ASP A 292 12.88 -9.21 10.50
CA ASP A 292 11.60 -9.90 10.48
C ASP A 292 11.01 -9.99 11.89
N PHE A 293 9.72 -9.68 12.00
CA PHE A 293 8.94 -9.85 13.23
C PHE A 293 7.99 -11.02 13.07
N GLN A 294 7.95 -11.90 14.06
CA GLN A 294 7.03 -13.02 14.09
C GLN A 294 6.28 -13.04 15.43
N LEU A 295 4.98 -12.87 15.37
CA LEU A 295 4.09 -12.84 16.51
C LEU A 295 3.32 -14.16 16.62
N HIS A 296 3.45 -14.83 17.76
CA HIS A 296 2.79 -16.09 18.07
C HIS A 296 1.77 -15.90 19.17
N GLU A 297 0.49 -16.10 18.88
CA GLU A 297 -0.57 -16.10 19.90
C GLU A 297 -0.56 -17.41 20.69
N LEU A 298 -0.38 -17.34 22.01
CA LEU A 298 -0.27 -18.53 22.86
C LEU A 298 -1.63 -19.09 23.30
N THR A 299 -2.71 -18.35 23.11
CA THR A 299 -4.06 -18.85 23.39
C THR A 299 -4.75 -19.16 22.08
N GLY A 300 -5.03 -20.44 21.83
CA GLY A 300 -5.76 -20.88 20.64
C GLY A 300 -7.18 -20.32 20.65
N ARG A 301 -7.44 -19.33 19.79
CA ARG A 301 -8.76 -18.71 19.58
C ARG A 301 -9.03 -18.44 18.10
N TRP A 302 -8.30 -19.10 17.21
CA TRP A 302 -8.46 -18.87 15.79
C TRP A 302 -9.80 -19.45 15.32
N LEU A 303 -10.71 -18.60 14.85
CA LEU A 303 -12.02 -18.98 14.36
C LEU A 303 -11.95 -19.37 12.88
N SER A 304 -11.51 -20.58 12.59
CA SER A 304 -11.93 -21.27 11.36
C SER A 304 -12.85 -22.43 11.71
N GLU A 305 -13.84 -22.69 10.86
CA GLU A 305 -14.77 -23.83 11.05
C GLU A 305 -14.04 -25.18 11.18
N ASN A 306 -12.85 -25.30 10.57
CA ASN A 306 -12.05 -26.53 10.57
C ASN A 306 -11.00 -26.61 11.70
N MET A 307 -10.66 -25.49 12.36
CA MET A 307 -9.74 -25.44 13.50
C MET A 307 -10.26 -24.45 14.54
N PRO A 308 -11.19 -24.85 15.41
CA PRO A 308 -11.78 -23.97 16.43
C PRO A 308 -10.81 -23.55 17.53
N GLU A 309 -9.73 -24.32 17.76
CA GLU A 309 -8.67 -24.03 18.73
C GLU A 309 -7.30 -23.77 18.04
N GLY A 310 -7.32 -23.15 16.84
CA GLY A 310 -6.09 -22.87 16.11
C GLY A 310 -5.19 -21.83 16.79
N PHE A 311 -3.88 -22.00 16.66
CA PHE A 311 -2.86 -21.02 17.09
C PHE A 311 -2.45 -20.14 15.91
N LYS A 312 -2.67 -18.83 16.03
CA LYS A 312 -2.28 -17.86 15.00
C LYS A 312 -0.80 -17.50 15.15
N SER A 313 -0.06 -17.54 14.05
CA SER A 313 1.26 -16.92 13.93
C SER A 313 1.25 -15.95 12.76
N ASP A 314 1.74 -14.73 12.99
CA ASP A 314 1.79 -13.67 11.99
C ASP A 314 3.25 -13.24 11.81
N ARG A 315 3.76 -13.29 10.58
CA ARG A 315 5.14 -12.92 10.24
C ARG A 315 5.11 -11.74 9.29
N PHE A 316 5.70 -10.63 9.70
CA PHE A 316 5.74 -9.41 8.89
C PHE A 316 7.11 -8.74 8.94
N ARG A 317 7.35 -7.90 7.94
CA ARG A 317 8.53 -7.07 7.74
C ARG A 317 8.05 -5.70 7.29
N PHE A 318 8.71 -4.62 7.69
CA PHE A 318 8.25 -3.28 7.30
C PHE A 318 8.45 -3.02 5.80
N ILE A 319 9.64 -3.34 5.30
CA ILE A 319 10.02 -3.11 3.90
C ILE A 319 9.99 -4.45 3.17
N ALA A 320 9.07 -4.60 2.22
CA ALA A 320 8.97 -5.79 1.40
C ALA A 320 10.10 -5.87 0.37
N ARG A 321 10.52 -4.72 -0.16
CA ARG A 321 11.64 -4.62 -1.12
C ARG A 321 12.29 -3.24 -1.07
N THR A 322 13.61 -3.22 -1.22
CA THR A 322 14.39 -1.99 -1.39
C THR A 322 15.14 -2.05 -2.70
N ILE A 323 15.07 -0.98 -3.48
CA ILE A 323 15.98 -0.76 -4.61
C ILE A 323 16.89 0.41 -4.23
N THR A 324 18.20 0.24 -4.41
CA THR A 324 19.17 1.23 -3.96
C THR A 324 20.03 1.70 -5.12
N ALA A 325 20.34 3.00 -5.15
CA ALA A 325 21.32 3.57 -6.08
C ALA A 325 22.49 4.16 -5.28
N SER A 326 23.71 3.79 -5.67
CA SER A 326 24.97 4.17 -5.03
C SER A 326 25.86 4.90 -6.04
N ASP A 327 26.57 5.95 -5.59
CA ASP A 327 27.57 6.64 -6.42
C ASP A 327 28.91 5.90 -6.44
N GLU A 328 29.20 5.14 -5.37
CA GLU A 328 30.39 4.31 -5.25
C GLU A 328 30.10 2.86 -5.70
N ALA A 329 31.07 2.23 -6.36
CA ALA A 329 30.97 0.83 -6.74
C ALA A 329 30.87 -0.09 -5.50
N PRO A 330 30.16 -1.23 -5.59
CA PRO A 330 30.11 -2.21 -4.51
C PRO A 330 31.51 -2.69 -4.11
N THR A 331 31.79 -2.73 -2.81
CA THR A 331 33.07 -3.20 -2.26
C THR A 331 32.86 -4.45 -1.42
N GLU A 332 33.74 -5.42 -1.52
CA GLU A 332 33.72 -6.60 -0.66
C GLU A 332 34.33 -6.28 0.72
N ASN A 333 33.66 -6.69 1.80
CA ASN A 333 34.19 -6.53 3.15
C ASN A 333 35.12 -7.70 3.53
N ALA A 334 35.76 -7.61 4.70
CA ALA A 334 36.67 -8.65 5.19
C ALA A 334 35.99 -10.02 5.45
N SER A 335 34.67 -10.09 5.50
CA SER A 335 33.90 -11.33 5.65
C SER A 335 33.37 -11.87 4.31
N GLY A 336 33.76 -11.28 3.18
CA GLY A 336 33.29 -11.68 1.85
C GLY A 336 31.88 -11.22 1.50
N GLU A 337 31.27 -10.36 2.31
CA GLU A 337 29.95 -9.78 2.02
C GLU A 337 30.09 -8.48 1.24
N ILE A 338 29.19 -8.28 0.28
CA ILE A 338 29.13 -7.06 -0.53
C ILE A 338 28.60 -5.91 0.34
N ARG A 339 29.39 -4.83 0.43
CA ARG A 339 29.00 -3.57 1.05
C ARG A 339 28.72 -2.53 -0.03
N ILE A 340 27.53 -1.95 0.05
CA ILE A 340 27.07 -0.86 -0.81
C ILE A 340 26.89 0.42 0.01
N LYS A 341 27.01 1.58 -0.64
CA LYS A 341 26.84 2.91 -0.03
C LYS A 341 25.79 3.72 -0.78
N PRO A 342 24.51 3.39 -0.59
CA PRO A 342 23.44 4.03 -1.33
C PRO A 342 23.20 5.47 -0.89
N ASN A 343 22.75 6.29 -1.84
CA ASN A 343 22.33 7.67 -1.64
C ASN A 343 20.84 7.86 -1.94
N LEU A 344 20.25 6.98 -2.76
CA LEU A 344 18.82 6.93 -3.08
C LEU A 344 18.26 5.55 -2.70
N TYR A 345 17.13 5.56 -2.02
CA TYR A 345 16.36 4.39 -1.63
C TYR A 345 14.98 4.44 -2.26
N ILE A 346 14.61 3.45 -3.06
CA ILE A 346 13.23 3.25 -3.51
C ILE A 346 12.62 2.18 -2.62
N LEU A 347 11.77 2.61 -1.69
CA LEU A 347 11.12 1.74 -0.72
C LEU A 347 9.81 1.19 -1.26
N VAL A 348 9.63 -0.12 -1.09
CA VAL A 348 8.36 -0.83 -1.25
C VAL A 348 7.98 -1.37 0.11
N TRP A 349 6.94 -0.80 0.70
CA TRP A 349 6.45 -1.19 2.02
C TRP A 349 5.66 -2.51 1.92
N GLU A 350 5.50 -3.22 3.02
CA GLU A 350 4.53 -4.33 3.07
C GLU A 350 3.13 -3.79 2.70
N PRO A 351 2.38 -4.45 1.79
CA PRO A 351 1.14 -3.90 1.22
C PRO A 351 0.09 -3.49 2.25
N SER A 352 -0.14 -4.31 3.27
CA SER A 352 -1.14 -4.05 4.31
C SER A 352 -0.74 -2.82 5.12
N PHE A 353 0.54 -2.73 5.50
CA PHE A 353 1.11 -1.60 6.22
C PHE A 353 1.15 -0.33 5.36
N PHE A 354 1.40 -0.42 4.05
CA PHE A 354 1.39 0.74 3.15
C PHE A 354 0.01 1.41 3.09
N GLU A 355 -1.04 0.61 2.90
CA GLU A 355 -2.42 1.10 2.90
C GLU A 355 -2.78 1.69 4.27
N GLU A 356 -2.35 1.06 5.36
CA GLU A 356 -2.58 1.59 6.70
C GLU A 356 -1.84 2.91 6.97
N LEU A 357 -0.60 3.02 6.50
CA LEU A 357 0.23 4.23 6.61
C LEU A 357 -0.43 5.44 5.93
N LEU A 358 -1.11 5.22 4.81
CA LEU A 358 -1.74 6.27 4.00
C LEU A 358 -3.18 6.58 4.44
N THR A 359 -3.92 5.56 4.90
CA THR A 359 -5.31 5.73 5.36
C THR A 359 -5.41 6.21 6.81
N LYS A 360 -4.45 5.84 7.67
CA LYS A 360 -4.37 6.20 9.10
C LYS A 360 -3.12 7.03 9.41
N ASP A 361 -2.84 7.99 8.53
CA ASP A 361 -1.73 8.95 8.58
C ASP A 361 -1.50 9.56 9.98
N TYR A 362 -2.57 9.91 10.70
CA TYR A 362 -2.52 10.53 12.02
C TYR A 362 -1.80 9.70 13.10
N PHE A 363 -1.73 8.37 12.98
CA PHE A 363 -1.02 7.55 13.98
C PHE A 363 0.50 7.59 13.77
N PHE A 364 0.95 7.47 12.53
CA PHE A 364 2.35 7.29 12.17
C PHE A 364 3.07 8.61 11.88
N LEU A 365 2.35 9.70 11.60
CA LEU A 365 2.96 11.03 11.46
C LEU A 365 3.22 11.66 12.82
N PHE A 366 4.51 11.88 13.05
CA PHE A 366 5.04 12.58 14.21
C PHE A 366 5.56 13.96 13.80
N PRO A 367 5.58 14.93 14.73
CA PRO A 367 6.25 16.20 14.50
C PRO A 367 7.69 16.00 13.98
N PRO A 368 8.11 16.62 12.87
CA PRO A 368 9.48 16.51 12.38
C PRO A 368 10.55 16.83 13.44
N GLU A 369 10.21 17.68 14.39
CA GLU A 369 11.08 18.10 15.48
C GLU A 369 11.31 17.00 16.53
N ILE A 370 10.33 16.11 16.78
CA ILE A 370 10.51 14.97 17.70
C ILE A 370 11.50 13.96 17.13
N LEU A 371 11.56 13.84 15.79
CA LEU A 371 12.49 12.95 15.09
C LEU A 371 13.95 13.40 15.19
N LYS A 372 14.22 14.60 15.74
CA LYS A 372 15.57 15.12 15.99
C LYS A 372 16.02 14.95 17.44
N GLN A 373 15.11 14.54 18.32
CA GLN A 373 15.35 14.48 19.76
C GLN A 373 16.10 13.22 20.19
N HIS A 374 16.47 13.19 21.46
CA HIS A 374 17.02 12.01 22.12
C HIS A 374 16.01 10.86 22.17
N THR A 375 16.50 9.61 22.08
CA THR A 375 15.68 8.39 22.04
C THR A 375 14.65 8.32 23.18
N LEU A 376 15.04 8.68 24.41
CA LEU A 376 14.11 8.67 25.56
C LEU A 376 12.95 9.67 25.42
N VAL A 377 13.20 10.84 24.82
CA VAL A 377 12.16 11.86 24.59
C VAL A 377 11.20 11.37 23.51
N PHE A 378 11.74 10.77 22.45
CA PHE A 378 10.93 10.13 21.40
C PHE A 378 10.05 9.01 21.97
N GLN A 379 10.61 8.08 22.77
CA GLN A 379 9.84 7.02 23.41
C GLN A 379 8.76 7.55 24.36
N LEU A 380 9.06 8.61 25.11
CA LEU A 380 8.08 9.26 25.99
C LEU A 380 6.91 9.83 25.17
N TYR A 381 7.21 10.51 24.07
CA TYR A 381 6.17 11.05 23.16
C TYR A 381 5.32 9.93 22.55
N THR A 382 5.94 8.87 22.04
CA THR A 382 5.24 7.68 21.50
C THR A 382 4.33 7.04 22.55
N PHE A 383 4.82 6.94 23.79
CA PHE A 383 4.04 6.42 24.90
C PHE A 383 2.82 7.29 25.20
N PHE A 384 2.97 8.62 25.26
CA PHE A 384 1.83 9.52 25.43
C PHE A 384 0.82 9.43 24.27
N ARG A 385 1.29 9.31 23.04
CA ARG A 385 0.43 9.10 21.86
C ARG A 385 -0.41 7.83 21.97
N SER A 386 0.15 6.74 22.48
CA SER A 386 -0.57 5.48 22.68
C SER A 386 -1.52 5.51 23.89
N ARG A 387 -1.10 6.14 25.00
CA ARG A 387 -1.78 6.13 26.29
C ARG A 387 -2.91 7.15 26.40
N LEU A 388 -2.73 8.35 25.84
CA LEU A 388 -3.59 9.52 26.07
C LEU A 388 -4.63 9.75 24.97
N VAL A 389 -4.89 8.75 24.11
CA VAL A 389 -5.84 8.82 22.97
C VAL A 389 -7.23 9.33 23.37
N ARG A 390 -7.65 9.17 24.63
CA ARG A 390 -8.96 9.63 25.14
C ARG A 390 -8.90 10.33 26.50
N ARG A 391 -7.71 10.73 26.96
CA ARG A 391 -7.52 11.36 28.28
C ARG A 391 -6.93 12.75 28.13
N LEU A 392 -7.63 13.75 28.64
CA LEU A 392 -7.20 15.15 28.59
C LEU A 392 -6.12 15.47 29.63
N THR A 393 -6.14 14.80 30.78
CA THR A 393 -5.16 14.98 31.85
C THR A 393 -4.82 13.65 32.51
N GLU A 394 -3.55 13.42 32.84
CA GLU A 394 -3.07 12.27 33.63
C GLU A 394 -1.90 12.72 34.50
N SER A 395 -1.73 12.11 35.68
CA SER A 395 -0.57 12.32 36.55
C SER A 395 0.13 10.99 36.73
N MET A 396 1.45 10.97 36.56
CA MET A 396 2.26 9.77 36.68
C MET A 396 3.56 10.05 37.42
N LEU A 397 4.07 9.07 38.13
CA LEU A 397 5.43 9.11 38.66
C LEU A 397 6.43 8.75 37.56
N LEU A 398 7.60 9.38 37.60
CA LEU A 398 8.66 9.07 36.65
C LEU A 398 9.15 7.62 36.83
N SER A 399 9.09 7.07 38.05
CA SER A 399 9.38 5.65 38.33
C SER A 399 8.44 4.68 37.61
N GLU A 400 7.15 5.00 37.53
CA GLU A 400 6.18 4.23 36.74
C GLU A 400 6.46 4.32 35.25
N ILE A 401 6.87 5.50 34.77
CA ILE A 401 7.26 5.69 33.38
C ILE A 401 8.52 4.86 33.07
N ASN A 402 9.50 4.78 33.98
CA ASN A 402 10.67 3.94 33.81
C ASN A 402 10.29 2.46 33.64
N GLN A 403 9.38 1.95 34.48
CA GLN A 403 8.89 0.56 34.36
C GLN A 403 8.14 0.27 33.05
N LYS A 404 7.60 1.29 32.40
CA LYS A 404 6.85 1.16 31.14
C LYS A 404 7.72 1.35 29.90
N LEU A 405 8.66 2.29 29.93
CA LEU A 405 9.52 2.62 28.79
C LEU A 405 10.83 1.82 28.76
N ALA A 406 11.45 1.63 29.92
CA ALA A 406 12.86 1.28 29.99
C ALA A 406 13.19 0.39 31.20
N ARG A 407 12.50 -0.75 31.35
CA ARG A 407 12.70 -1.72 32.46
C ARG A 407 14.15 -2.15 32.69
N ASN A 408 14.96 -2.12 31.63
CA ASN A 408 16.36 -2.56 31.65
C ASN A 408 17.34 -1.43 32.00
N ILE A 409 16.86 -0.19 32.19
CA ILE A 409 17.69 0.96 32.54
C ILE A 409 17.49 1.27 34.03
N GLU A 410 18.61 1.41 34.75
CA GLU A 410 18.60 1.80 36.16
C GLU A 410 17.92 3.18 36.33
N TRP A 411 17.08 3.28 37.37
CA TRP A 411 16.36 4.49 37.74
C TRP A 411 17.21 5.77 37.70
N ARG A 412 18.40 5.72 38.30
CA ARG A 412 19.28 6.88 38.42
C ARG A 412 19.73 7.41 37.06
N ARG A 413 20.05 6.50 36.14
CA ARG A 413 20.46 6.86 34.78
C ARG A 413 19.27 7.36 33.96
N PHE A 414 18.14 6.65 34.03
CA PHE A 414 16.91 7.02 33.33
C PHE A 414 16.43 8.41 33.72
N SER A 415 16.31 8.68 35.04
CA SER A 415 15.88 9.97 35.56
C SER A 415 16.85 11.10 35.20
N MET A 416 18.16 10.89 35.37
CA MET A 416 19.16 11.89 35.01
C MET A 416 19.14 12.24 33.52
N ASP A 417 19.09 11.24 32.64
CA ASP A 417 19.10 11.46 31.19
C ASP A 417 17.78 12.09 30.71
N LEU A 418 16.63 11.56 31.13
CA LEU A 418 15.33 12.07 30.68
C LEU A 418 15.05 13.49 31.21
N ILE A 419 15.31 13.76 32.50
CA ILE A 419 15.12 15.11 33.05
C ILE A 419 16.08 16.12 32.40
N ARG A 420 17.33 15.73 32.13
CA ARG A 420 18.28 16.61 31.41
C ARG A 420 17.76 16.99 30.03
N GLU A 421 17.26 16.02 29.25
CA GLU A 421 16.75 16.30 27.91
C GLU A 421 15.42 17.08 27.95
N LEU A 422 14.53 16.82 28.93
CA LEU A 422 13.31 17.59 29.11
C LEU A 422 13.59 19.04 29.54
N LYS A 423 14.56 19.27 30.43
CA LYS A 423 14.99 20.62 30.83
C LYS A 423 15.52 21.42 29.64
N LYS A 424 16.23 20.81 28.70
CA LYS A 424 16.68 21.48 27.46
C LYS A 424 15.54 21.92 26.54
N LEU A 425 14.40 21.22 26.60
CA LEU A 425 13.20 21.53 25.82
C LEU A 425 12.25 22.50 26.54
N SER A 426 12.56 22.88 27.78
CA SER A 426 11.77 23.85 28.54
C SER A 426 12.09 25.27 28.07
N GLU A 427 11.06 26.00 27.62
CA GLU A 427 11.16 27.43 27.31
C GLU A 427 10.67 28.23 28.54
N GLY A 428 11.60 28.73 29.38
CA GLY A 428 11.23 29.59 30.52
C GLY A 428 12.19 29.58 31.71
N LYS A 429 11.78 30.21 32.82
CA LYS A 429 12.50 30.15 34.10
C LYS A 429 12.33 28.75 34.72
N THR A 430 13.31 27.89 34.51
CA THR A 430 13.40 26.59 35.17
C THR A 430 13.83 26.77 36.63
N THR A 431 13.02 26.31 37.59
CA THR A 431 13.53 26.04 38.94
C THR A 431 13.87 24.55 39.06
N ASP A 432 14.79 24.19 39.95
CA ASP A 432 15.15 22.78 40.15
C ASP A 432 14.01 21.96 40.79
N GLU A 433 13.04 22.64 41.38
CA GLU A 433 11.85 22.04 42.00
C GLU A 433 10.68 21.87 41.02
N LEU A 434 10.55 22.76 40.03
CA LEU A 434 9.43 22.79 39.09
C LEU A 434 9.87 23.31 37.71
N PHE A 435 9.54 22.57 36.66
CA PHE A 435 9.63 23.10 35.31
C PHE A 435 8.51 22.56 34.41
N VAL A 436 8.20 23.33 33.37
CA VAL A 436 7.16 23.01 32.38
C VAL A 436 7.77 22.79 31.01
N VAL A 437 7.23 21.83 30.28
CA VAL A 437 7.70 21.47 28.93
C VAL A 437 6.50 21.24 28.03
N ASN A 438 6.47 21.90 26.88
CA ASN A 438 5.53 21.54 25.82
C ASN A 438 6.16 20.47 24.93
N LEU A 439 5.70 19.23 25.07
CA LEU A 439 6.13 18.11 24.24
C LEU A 439 5.21 17.97 23.02
N TRP A 440 5.15 19.04 22.22
CA TRP A 440 4.36 19.16 20.99
C TRP A 440 2.88 18.78 21.16
N GLY A 441 2.20 19.46 22.08
CA GLY A 441 0.78 19.27 22.42
C GLY A 441 0.54 18.48 23.71
N TYR A 442 1.58 17.82 24.25
CA TYR A 442 1.55 17.29 25.62
C TYR A 442 2.26 18.27 26.56
N HIS A 443 1.49 19.05 27.30
CA HIS A 443 1.99 19.99 28.29
C HIS A 443 2.34 19.25 29.58
N LEU A 444 3.62 19.17 29.88
CA LEU A 444 4.16 18.49 31.06
C LEU A 444 4.47 19.53 32.13
N THR A 445 4.02 19.26 33.36
CA THR A 445 4.47 19.95 34.56
C THR A 445 5.18 18.94 35.43
N ILE A 446 6.49 19.12 35.61
CA ILE A 446 7.36 18.18 36.33
C ILE A 446 7.69 18.79 37.69
N THR A 447 7.30 18.11 38.76
CA THR A 447 7.60 18.47 40.15
C THR A 447 8.59 17.47 40.76
N THR A 448 9.64 17.98 41.38
CA THR A 448 10.63 17.15 42.09
C THR A 448 10.06 16.75 43.45
N ILE A 449 9.99 15.44 43.74
CA ILE A 449 9.61 14.91 45.06
C ILE A 449 10.90 14.67 45.85
N MET A 450 11.10 15.47 46.89
CA MET A 450 12.24 15.34 47.79
C MET A 450 11.82 14.68 49.10
N ASP A 451 12.62 13.72 49.56
CA ASP A 451 12.55 13.19 50.94
C ASP A 451 13.94 13.32 51.59
N LYS A 452 13.98 13.91 52.79
CA LYS A 452 15.22 14.17 53.56
C LYS A 452 16.35 14.81 52.75
N GLY A 453 16.03 15.75 51.86
CA GLY A 453 17.00 16.47 51.03
C GLY A 453 17.59 15.65 49.88
N LYS A 454 17.06 14.45 49.59
CA LYS A 454 17.39 13.65 48.41
C LYS A 454 16.19 13.59 47.47
N VAL A 455 16.46 13.67 46.17
CA VAL A 455 15.43 13.45 45.15
C VAL A 455 15.02 11.98 45.18
N GLN A 456 13.78 11.71 45.56
CA GLN A 456 13.21 10.38 45.62
C GLN A 456 12.55 10.01 44.29
N ASP A 457 11.73 10.91 43.75
CA ASP A 457 11.03 10.72 42.48
C ASP A 457 10.66 12.07 41.83
N TYR A 458 10.04 12.02 40.66
CA TYR A 458 9.43 13.17 39.99
C TYR A 458 7.99 12.86 39.67
N GLN A 459 7.08 13.79 39.96
CA GLN A 459 5.70 13.71 39.51
C GLN A 459 5.55 14.48 38.20
N ILE A 460 4.94 13.83 37.20
CA ILE A 460 4.71 14.39 35.88
C ILE A 460 3.20 14.51 35.68
N ASN A 461 2.72 15.74 35.75
CA ASN A 461 1.35 16.08 35.39
C ASN A 461 1.29 16.39 33.90
N ILE A 462 0.43 15.68 33.18
CA ILE A 462 0.32 15.73 31.73
C ILE A 462 -1.03 16.32 31.38
N ARG A 463 -1.04 17.37 30.55
CA ARG A 463 -2.24 17.91 29.92
C ARG A 463 -2.11 17.76 28.40
N CYS A 464 -3.07 17.07 27.80
CA CYS A 464 -3.12 16.80 26.36
C CYS A 464 -3.99 17.87 25.68
N ASP A 465 -3.40 18.61 24.74
CA ASP A 465 -4.11 19.44 23.79
C ASP A 465 -4.17 18.73 22.44
N ALA A 466 -5.32 18.12 22.14
CA ALA A 466 -5.50 17.30 20.94
C ALA A 466 -5.37 18.11 19.64
N GLU A 467 -5.77 19.39 19.63
CA GLU A 467 -5.66 20.23 18.44
C GLU A 467 -4.20 20.58 18.15
N GLU A 468 -3.44 20.87 19.21
CA GLU A 468 -2.01 21.16 19.10
C GLU A 468 -1.21 19.94 18.66
N VAL A 469 -1.51 18.74 19.20
CA VAL A 469 -0.90 17.48 18.75
C VAL A 469 -1.14 17.24 17.25
N LEU A 470 -2.36 17.47 16.76
CA LEU A 470 -2.70 17.34 15.34
C LEU A 470 -2.03 18.39 14.47
N ARG A 471 -1.90 19.62 14.98
CA ARG A 471 -1.24 20.72 14.29
C ARG A 471 0.25 20.45 14.12
N PHE A 472 0.94 19.98 15.16
CA PHE A 472 2.36 19.68 15.09
C PHE A 472 2.68 18.40 14.32
N SER A 473 1.79 17.39 14.34
CA SER A 473 1.96 16.19 13.51
C SER A 473 1.77 16.45 12.01
N ARG A 474 1.37 17.67 11.61
CA ARG A 474 1.00 18.02 10.24
C ARG A 474 -0.07 17.09 9.64
N ALA A 475 -0.83 16.41 10.49
CA ALA A 475 -1.92 15.56 10.05
C ALA A 475 -2.99 16.42 9.38
N ARG A 476 -3.66 15.89 8.35
CA ARG A 476 -4.74 16.58 7.64
C ARG A 476 -5.86 16.91 8.61
N THR A 477 -5.82 18.11 9.17
CA THR A 477 -6.98 18.71 9.81
C THR A 477 -7.93 19.05 8.67
N THR A 478 -9.02 18.29 8.56
CA THR A 478 -10.19 18.48 7.65
C THR A 478 -10.33 17.50 6.47
N ASN A 479 -11.17 16.48 6.68
CA ASN A 479 -12.22 16.11 5.72
C ASN A 479 -13.40 17.10 5.86
N ALA A 480 -13.16 18.38 5.59
CA ALA A 480 -14.21 19.41 5.47
C ALA A 480 -13.95 20.18 4.19
N GLY A 481 -14.88 20.05 3.24
CA GLY A 481 -14.70 20.47 1.86
C GLY A 481 -14.22 21.91 1.68
N LYS A 482 -13.31 22.02 0.72
CA LYS A 482 -12.89 23.20 -0.07
C LYS A 482 -11.89 24.16 0.57
N ARG A 483 -10.83 24.38 -0.23
CA ARG A 483 -10.16 25.65 -0.48
C ARG A 483 -9.64 26.36 0.78
N ASN A 484 -8.45 25.97 1.19
CA ASN A 484 -7.31 26.87 1.31
C ASN A 484 -6.08 25.98 1.46
N MET A 485 -5.30 25.89 0.38
CA MET A 485 -3.94 25.36 0.39
C MET A 485 -3.23 25.97 1.61
N ALA A 486 -2.87 25.16 2.59
CA ALA A 486 -1.78 25.54 3.47
C ALA A 486 -0.55 25.69 2.56
N PRO A 487 0.29 26.72 2.76
CA PRO A 487 1.56 26.75 2.07
C PRO A 487 2.37 25.58 2.61
N THR A 488 2.35 24.46 1.88
CA THR A 488 3.40 23.46 1.95
C THR A 488 4.68 24.25 1.72
N LEU A 489 5.48 24.39 2.79
CA LEU A 489 6.81 24.96 2.68
C LEU A 489 7.46 24.30 1.44
N PRO A 490 7.84 25.08 0.41
CA PRO A 490 8.58 24.52 -0.70
C PRO A 490 9.79 23.83 -0.07
N ASN A 491 10.02 22.58 -0.48
CA ASN A 491 11.18 21.82 -0.06
C ASN A 491 12.42 22.75 -0.08
N PRO A 492 13.05 23.07 1.06
CA PRO A 492 14.21 23.95 1.08
C PRO A 492 15.39 23.42 0.24
N LEU A 493 15.31 22.16 -0.20
CA LEU A 493 16.28 21.48 -1.05
C LEU A 493 16.02 21.66 -2.55
N ARG A 494 15.10 22.54 -2.96
CA ARG A 494 14.86 22.86 -4.38
C ARG A 494 16.05 23.56 -5.05
N HIS A 495 17.06 23.99 -4.30
CA HIS A 495 18.19 24.74 -4.84
C HIS A 495 19.47 23.93 -5.10
N GLU A 496 19.54 22.64 -4.75
CA GLU A 496 20.76 21.84 -5.00
C GLU A 496 20.51 20.49 -5.70
N LEU A 497 19.34 20.31 -6.32
CA LEU A 497 19.04 19.09 -7.06
C LEU A 497 19.09 19.37 -8.56
N VAL A 498 20.11 18.76 -9.19
CA VAL A 498 20.13 18.13 -10.51
C VAL A 498 18.93 18.46 -11.42
N SER A 499 19.21 18.97 -12.62
CA SER A 499 18.21 19.42 -13.59
C SER A 499 17.09 18.38 -13.80
N LYS A 500 15.85 18.86 -14.00
CA LYS A 500 14.69 18.03 -14.37
C LYS A 500 15.03 17.00 -15.45
N GLN A 501 15.91 17.35 -16.39
CA GLN A 501 16.41 16.47 -17.43
C GLN A 501 17.15 15.24 -16.89
N LYS A 502 18.06 15.38 -15.92
CA LYS A 502 18.79 14.24 -15.36
C LYS A 502 17.93 13.33 -14.48
N LEU A 503 16.94 13.89 -13.79
CA LEU A 503 15.92 13.10 -13.07
C LEU A 503 15.04 12.32 -14.05
N GLN A 504 14.75 12.91 -15.20
CA GLN A 504 14.01 12.28 -16.28
C GLN A 504 14.86 11.23 -17.01
N GLU A 505 16.16 11.45 -17.22
CA GLU A 505 17.11 10.45 -17.73
C GLU A 505 17.25 9.26 -16.76
N LEU A 506 17.33 9.49 -15.45
CA LEU A 506 17.37 8.40 -14.46
C LEU A 506 16.04 7.65 -14.37
N ALA A 507 14.91 8.35 -14.52
CA ALA A 507 13.60 7.72 -14.64
C ALA A 507 13.44 6.94 -15.95
N GLU A 508 14.00 7.44 -17.07
CA GLU A 508 14.06 6.77 -18.37
C GLU A 508 15.05 5.60 -18.39
N ILE A 509 16.08 5.59 -17.54
CA ILE A 509 16.95 4.42 -17.34
C ILE A 509 16.20 3.36 -16.52
N ILE A 510 15.37 3.76 -15.54
CA ILE A 510 14.50 2.87 -14.77
C ILE A 510 13.33 2.33 -15.63
N ASP A 511 12.79 3.15 -16.53
CA ASP A 511 11.79 2.75 -17.55
C ASP A 511 12.44 2.09 -18.78
N GLY A 512 13.76 2.21 -18.94
CA GLY A 512 14.53 1.67 -20.08
C GLY A 512 14.93 0.20 -19.88
N GLU A 513 15.10 -0.24 -18.64
CA GLU A 513 15.19 -1.67 -18.29
C GLU A 513 13.82 -2.36 -18.20
N PHE A 514 12.74 -1.60 -18.30
CA PHE A 514 11.39 -2.12 -18.44
C PHE A 514 10.61 -1.27 -19.42
N GLU A 515 10.80 -1.52 -20.72
CA GLU A 515 9.80 -1.12 -21.70
C GLU A 515 8.42 -1.49 -21.13
N PRO A 516 7.52 -0.52 -20.93
CA PRO A 516 6.18 -0.84 -20.48
C PRO A 516 5.62 -1.74 -21.56
N ILE A 517 5.39 -3.01 -21.20
CA ILE A 517 4.60 -3.92 -22.01
C ILE A 517 3.27 -3.20 -22.20
N GLN A 518 3.11 -2.52 -23.35
CA GLN A 518 1.81 -2.17 -23.85
C GLN A 518 1.07 -3.50 -23.83
N ARG A 519 0.08 -3.60 -22.93
CA ARG A 519 -0.81 -4.74 -22.89
C ARG A 519 -1.55 -4.72 -24.22
N LYS A 520 -0.97 -5.40 -25.22
CA LYS A 520 -1.71 -5.88 -26.38
C LYS A 520 -2.87 -6.69 -25.82
N ASP A 521 -4.03 -6.54 -26.45
CA ASP A 521 -5.26 -7.20 -26.05
C ASP A 521 -5.00 -8.66 -25.66
N PRO A 522 -5.66 -9.18 -24.60
CA PRO A 522 -5.46 -10.55 -24.16
C PRO A 522 -5.71 -11.48 -25.34
N SER A 523 -4.64 -12.09 -25.85
CA SER A 523 -4.74 -13.15 -26.84
C SER A 523 -5.58 -14.28 -26.24
N PRO A 524 -6.43 -14.95 -27.04
CA PRO A 524 -7.30 -16.01 -26.55
C PRO A 524 -6.47 -17.07 -25.81
N ARG A 525 -6.96 -17.53 -24.66
CA ARG A 525 -6.33 -18.56 -23.82
C ARG A 525 -6.14 -19.84 -24.66
N GLY A 526 -4.93 -20.07 -25.16
CA GLY A 526 -4.49 -21.35 -25.72
C GLY A 526 -4.20 -22.37 -24.62
N ARG A 527 -4.09 -23.64 -24.97
CA ARG A 527 -3.86 -24.74 -24.00
C ARG A 527 -2.37 -24.90 -23.68
N LEU A 528 -1.49 -24.16 -24.35
CA LEU A 528 -0.02 -24.21 -24.20
C LEU A 528 0.56 -23.28 -23.11
N GLY A 529 -0.22 -22.92 -22.08
CA GLY A 529 0.27 -22.10 -20.96
C GLY A 529 0.00 -20.60 -21.10
N ARG A 530 0.49 -19.81 -20.13
CA ARG A 530 0.04 -18.42 -19.90
C ARG A 530 0.46 -17.43 -20.99
N ARG A 531 1.56 -17.67 -21.73
CA ARG A 531 2.05 -16.77 -22.80
C ARG A 531 2.80 -17.53 -23.91
N VAL A 532 2.21 -17.60 -25.10
CA VAL A 532 2.87 -18.03 -26.35
C VAL A 532 3.28 -16.79 -27.15
N LYS A 533 4.56 -16.66 -27.51
CA LYS A 533 5.07 -15.59 -28.39
C LYS A 533 5.49 -16.20 -29.74
N LEU A 534 4.74 -15.89 -30.78
CA LEU A 534 5.09 -16.24 -32.15
C LEU A 534 6.04 -15.17 -32.73
N LYS A 535 7.25 -15.56 -33.13
CA LYS A 535 8.14 -14.75 -33.97
C LYS A 535 8.23 -15.39 -35.36
N LYS A 536 8.86 -14.69 -36.31
CA LYS A 536 8.91 -15.13 -37.72
C LYS A 536 9.52 -16.52 -37.93
N HIS A 537 10.60 -16.85 -37.21
CA HIS A 537 11.32 -18.12 -37.38
C HIS A 537 11.33 -19.00 -36.11
N LEU A 538 10.74 -18.51 -35.00
CA LEU A 538 10.76 -19.20 -33.72
C LEU A 538 9.50 -18.91 -32.89
N VAL A 539 9.06 -19.88 -32.10
CA VAL A 539 7.98 -19.75 -31.12
C VAL A 539 8.53 -19.96 -29.73
N GLU A 540 8.20 -19.03 -28.82
CA GLU A 540 8.50 -19.14 -27.39
C GLU A 540 7.22 -19.46 -26.62
N ILE A 541 7.19 -20.60 -25.94
CA ILE A 541 6.08 -21.08 -25.12
C ILE A 541 6.49 -20.97 -23.65
N ASN A 542 5.80 -20.12 -22.88
CA ASN A 542 6.05 -19.95 -21.45
C ASN A 542 4.99 -20.72 -20.65
N ALA A 543 5.43 -21.79 -19.99
CA ALA A 543 4.63 -22.60 -19.09
C ALA A 543 5.21 -22.48 -17.67
N ASP A 544 4.61 -21.60 -16.87
CA ASP A 544 4.96 -21.28 -15.48
C ASP A 544 6.46 -20.99 -15.23
N GLU A 545 7.26 -22.01 -14.92
CA GLU A 545 8.70 -21.87 -14.57
C GLU A 545 9.64 -22.22 -15.73
N LEU A 546 9.13 -22.72 -16.87
CA LEU A 546 9.93 -23.16 -18.01
C LEU A 546 9.56 -22.41 -19.30
N THR A 547 10.58 -21.98 -20.06
CA THR A 547 10.43 -21.40 -21.40
C THR A 547 10.91 -22.39 -22.45
N ILE A 548 10.03 -22.84 -23.33
CA ILE A 548 10.37 -23.72 -24.46
C ILE A 548 10.44 -22.90 -25.74
N THR A 549 11.51 -23.08 -26.50
CA THR A 549 11.68 -22.47 -27.82
C THR A 549 11.59 -23.53 -28.90
N LEU A 550 10.75 -23.29 -29.91
CA LEU A 550 10.57 -24.16 -31.07
C LEU A 550 10.91 -23.41 -32.35
N SER A 551 11.52 -24.08 -33.31
CA SER A 551 11.84 -23.54 -34.64
C SER A 551 11.62 -24.62 -35.69
N LYS A 552 11.54 -24.27 -36.98
CA LYS A 552 11.49 -25.27 -38.07
C LYS A 552 12.72 -26.19 -38.15
N TYR A 553 13.81 -25.83 -37.46
CA TYR A 553 15.03 -26.64 -37.35
C TYR A 553 15.03 -27.55 -36.11
N THR A 554 13.99 -27.50 -35.27
CA THR A 554 13.87 -28.35 -34.07
C THR A 554 13.71 -29.82 -34.50
N SER A 555 14.51 -30.71 -33.92
CA SER A 555 14.46 -32.13 -34.27
C SER A 555 13.16 -32.79 -33.78
N PRO A 556 12.66 -33.85 -34.46
CA PRO A 556 11.45 -34.56 -34.04
C PRO A 556 11.51 -35.08 -32.60
N GLN A 557 12.69 -35.55 -32.17
CA GLN A 557 12.92 -36.04 -30.81
C GLN A 557 12.88 -34.92 -29.77
N ALA A 558 13.39 -33.72 -30.09
CA ALA A 558 13.32 -32.56 -29.21
C ALA A 558 11.89 -32.00 -29.11
N LEU A 559 11.14 -32.06 -30.21
CA LEU A 559 9.73 -31.67 -30.24
C LEU A 559 8.88 -32.59 -29.34
N GLU A 560 9.04 -33.91 -29.42
CA GLU A 560 8.32 -34.85 -28.55
C GLU A 560 8.62 -34.66 -27.06
N ARG A 561 9.90 -34.42 -26.71
CA ARG A 561 10.31 -34.10 -25.33
C ARG A 561 9.64 -32.82 -24.83
N SER A 562 9.60 -31.79 -25.69
CA SER A 562 8.98 -30.51 -25.37
C SER A 562 7.47 -30.63 -25.16
N ILE A 563 6.78 -31.40 -26.00
CA ILE A 563 5.33 -31.67 -25.88
C ILE A 563 5.04 -32.46 -24.60
N THR A 564 5.88 -33.44 -24.28
CA THR A 564 5.74 -34.23 -23.03
C THR A 564 5.88 -33.35 -21.80
N ALA A 565 6.88 -32.45 -21.79
CA ALA A 565 7.08 -31.49 -20.70
C ALA A 565 5.90 -30.52 -20.56
N LEU A 566 5.40 -29.98 -21.67
CA LEU A 566 4.23 -29.09 -21.67
C LEU A 566 2.96 -29.79 -21.18
N SER A 567 2.76 -31.06 -21.53
CA SER A 567 1.62 -31.88 -21.07
C SER A 567 1.67 -32.11 -19.57
N ALA A 568 2.83 -32.43 -19.03
CA ALA A 568 3.02 -32.61 -17.59
C ALA A 568 2.79 -31.30 -16.80
N MET A 569 3.26 -30.16 -17.32
CA MET A 569 3.17 -28.87 -16.62
C MET A 569 1.78 -28.23 -16.71
N THR A 570 1.11 -28.33 -17.87
CA THR A 570 -0.20 -27.68 -18.08
C THR A 570 -1.39 -28.56 -17.70
N GLY A 571 -1.17 -29.86 -17.49
CA GLY A 571 -2.22 -30.83 -17.18
C GLY A 571 -3.14 -31.18 -18.36
N HIS A 572 -2.79 -30.76 -19.58
CA HIS A 572 -3.56 -31.07 -20.79
C HIS A 572 -3.06 -32.34 -21.49
N PRO A 573 -3.94 -33.08 -22.22
CA PRO A 573 -3.57 -34.31 -22.92
C PRO A 573 -2.49 -34.09 -23.99
N PHE A 574 -1.53 -35.01 -24.09
CA PHE A 574 -0.42 -34.97 -25.05
C PHE A 574 -0.88 -34.71 -26.50
N ALA A 575 -1.96 -35.37 -26.94
CA ALA A 575 -2.50 -35.20 -28.30
C ALA A 575 -2.94 -33.76 -28.59
N SER A 576 -3.57 -33.08 -27.62
CA SER A 576 -4.04 -31.71 -27.80
C SER A 576 -2.89 -30.69 -27.84
N ILE A 577 -1.81 -30.94 -27.08
CA ILE A 577 -0.62 -30.08 -27.09
C ILE A 577 0.15 -30.30 -28.39
N LYS A 578 0.23 -31.55 -28.86
CA LYS A 578 0.87 -31.89 -30.12
C LYS A 578 0.21 -31.15 -31.29
N GLU A 579 -1.11 -31.20 -31.40
CA GLU A 579 -1.87 -30.46 -32.43
C GLU A 579 -1.59 -28.96 -32.41
N GLU A 580 -1.59 -28.34 -31.22
CA GLU A 580 -1.36 -26.90 -31.08
C GLU A 580 0.11 -26.51 -31.37
N CYS A 581 1.08 -27.35 -30.98
CA CYS A 581 2.50 -27.18 -31.33
C CYS A 581 2.75 -27.34 -32.84
N ASP A 582 2.13 -28.34 -33.48
CA ASP A 582 2.25 -28.57 -34.92
C ASP A 582 1.62 -27.43 -35.73
N GLU A 583 0.48 -26.89 -35.26
CA GLU A 583 -0.15 -25.70 -35.86
C GLU A 583 0.76 -24.47 -35.75
N LEU A 584 1.39 -24.25 -34.60
CA LEU A 584 2.34 -23.14 -34.42
C LEU A 584 3.60 -23.29 -35.27
N MET A 585 4.12 -24.51 -35.40
CA MET A 585 5.26 -24.83 -36.27
C MET A 585 4.94 -24.60 -37.75
N SER A 586 3.70 -24.86 -38.17
CA SER A 586 3.27 -24.60 -39.55
C SER A 586 3.31 -23.11 -39.92
N LYS A 587 3.13 -22.22 -38.94
CA LYS A 587 3.13 -20.75 -39.09
C LYS A 587 4.52 -20.13 -39.11
N LEU A 588 5.58 -20.90 -38.80
CA LEU A 588 6.96 -20.42 -38.83
C LEU A 588 7.54 -20.41 -40.25
N ASP A 589 8.43 -19.47 -40.53
CA ASP A 589 9.22 -19.44 -41.77
C ASP A 589 10.59 -20.10 -41.59
N TRP A 590 11.14 -20.64 -42.69
CA TRP A 590 12.54 -21.03 -42.78
C TRP A 590 13.46 -19.80 -42.86
N LEU A 591 14.69 -19.92 -42.36
CA LEU A 591 15.66 -18.84 -42.50
C LEU A 591 16.18 -18.82 -43.94
N ARG A 592 16.04 -17.69 -44.64
CA ARG A 592 16.36 -17.55 -46.08
C ARG A 592 17.38 -16.45 -46.34
N VAL A 593 18.26 -16.70 -47.32
CA VAL A 593 19.16 -15.70 -47.92
C VAL A 593 18.77 -15.58 -49.39
N GLY A 594 18.15 -14.45 -49.77
CA GLY A 594 17.53 -14.34 -51.10
C GLY A 594 16.32 -15.27 -51.21
N GLU A 595 16.32 -16.16 -52.21
CA GLU A 595 15.26 -17.17 -52.40
C GLU A 595 15.61 -18.55 -51.81
N GLU A 596 16.85 -18.76 -51.36
CA GLU A 596 17.35 -20.06 -50.89
C GLU A 596 17.23 -20.22 -49.37
N VAL A 597 16.91 -21.44 -48.92
CA VAL A 597 16.77 -21.79 -47.50
C VAL A 597 18.13 -22.17 -46.94
N LEU A 598 18.49 -21.59 -45.79
CA LEU A 598 19.73 -21.90 -45.08
C LEU A 598 19.68 -23.35 -44.55
N PRO A 599 20.60 -24.24 -44.98
CA PRO A 599 20.60 -25.64 -44.54
C PRO A 599 20.97 -25.80 -43.07
N TYR A 600 20.38 -26.82 -42.42
CA TYR A 600 20.73 -27.19 -41.04
C TYR A 600 22.21 -27.53 -40.89
N GLU A 601 22.81 -28.19 -41.87
CA GLU A 601 24.23 -28.58 -41.84
C GLU A 601 25.15 -27.37 -41.73
N THR A 602 24.85 -26.28 -42.43
CA THR A 602 25.62 -25.03 -42.38
C THR A 602 25.51 -24.38 -40.99
N LEU A 603 24.32 -24.40 -40.38
CA LEU A 603 24.11 -23.92 -39.02
C LEU A 603 24.85 -24.77 -37.98
N SER A 604 24.77 -26.10 -38.09
CA SER A 604 25.45 -27.04 -37.18
C SER A 604 26.97 -26.85 -37.23
N LYS A 605 27.56 -26.79 -38.43
CA LYS A 605 29.00 -26.55 -38.61
C LYS A 605 29.45 -25.23 -37.99
N THR A 606 28.64 -24.17 -38.13
CA THR A 606 28.94 -22.85 -37.54
C THR A 606 28.93 -22.90 -36.02
N ILE A 607 27.99 -23.64 -35.41
CA ILE A 607 27.92 -23.83 -33.95
C ILE A 607 29.10 -24.64 -33.43
N GLU A 608 29.45 -25.72 -34.13
CA GLU A 608 30.58 -26.58 -33.76
C GLU A 608 31.90 -25.82 -33.79
N LEU A 609 32.15 -25.05 -34.85
CA LEU A 609 33.35 -24.22 -34.96
C LEU A 609 33.41 -23.15 -33.86
N PHE A 610 32.32 -22.43 -33.62
CA PHE A 610 32.26 -21.40 -32.57
C PHE A 610 32.50 -21.97 -31.16
N ASN A 611 31.88 -23.11 -30.85
CA ASN A 611 32.00 -23.76 -29.54
C ASN A 611 33.36 -24.46 -29.34
N GLN A 612 34.06 -24.85 -30.41
CA GLN A 612 35.41 -25.40 -30.34
C GLN A 612 36.47 -24.33 -30.07
N GLU A 613 36.32 -23.14 -30.68
CA GLU A 613 37.26 -22.03 -30.47
C GLU A 613 37.07 -21.33 -29.11
N THR A 614 35.84 -21.31 -28.57
CA THR A 614 35.49 -20.54 -27.37
C THR A 614 35.21 -21.44 -26.17
N LYS A 615 36.22 -21.72 -25.33
CA LYS A 615 36.07 -22.65 -24.16
C LYS A 615 35.12 -22.17 -23.06
N SER A 616 34.75 -20.90 -23.01
CA SER A 616 33.96 -20.32 -21.91
C SER A 616 32.49 -20.02 -22.25
N LYS A 617 32.09 -20.09 -23.52
CA LYS A 617 30.74 -19.68 -23.97
C LYS A 617 30.13 -20.72 -24.91
N HIS A 618 28.83 -20.98 -24.72
CA HIS A 618 28.08 -21.95 -25.52
C HIS A 618 27.02 -21.24 -26.36
N LEU A 619 27.07 -21.46 -27.68
CA LEU A 619 26.07 -20.99 -28.62
C LEU A 619 25.08 -22.12 -28.94
N SER A 620 23.79 -21.90 -28.64
CA SER A 620 22.71 -22.83 -29.01
C SER A 620 22.16 -22.50 -30.40
N ILE A 621 21.53 -23.48 -31.04
CA ILE A 621 20.95 -23.31 -32.38
C ILE A 621 19.82 -22.28 -32.39
N GLU A 622 19.04 -22.20 -31.32
CA GLU A 622 17.95 -21.23 -31.16
C GLU A 622 18.47 -19.80 -31.05
N ARG A 623 19.58 -19.60 -30.32
CA ARG A 623 20.27 -18.30 -30.23
C ARG A 623 20.89 -17.89 -31.57
N LEU A 624 21.48 -18.84 -32.28
CA LEU A 624 22.02 -18.60 -33.63
C LEU A 624 20.91 -18.18 -34.60
N ILE A 625 19.77 -18.88 -34.62
CA ILE A 625 18.62 -18.55 -35.49
C ILE A 625 18.08 -17.15 -35.15
N ALA A 626 17.93 -16.82 -33.87
CA ALA A 626 17.46 -15.51 -33.43
C ALA A 626 18.41 -14.38 -33.85
N GLY A 627 19.72 -14.59 -33.74
CA GLY A 627 20.75 -13.62 -34.12
C GLY A 627 20.89 -13.42 -35.63
N LEU A 628 20.91 -14.51 -36.40
CA LEU A 628 21.01 -14.47 -37.87
C LEU A 628 19.75 -13.86 -38.52
N ALA A 629 18.58 -14.05 -37.91
CA ALA A 629 17.33 -13.46 -38.39
C ALA A 629 17.34 -11.92 -38.41
N VAL A 630 18.13 -11.29 -37.53
CA VAL A 630 18.24 -9.82 -37.42
C VAL A 630 19.41 -9.31 -38.28
N ARG A 631 20.54 -10.05 -38.34
CA ARG A 631 21.77 -9.62 -39.01
C ARG A 631 21.91 -10.23 -40.42
N ARG A 632 21.12 -9.71 -41.39
CA ARG A 632 21.08 -10.23 -42.78
C ARG A 632 22.45 -10.33 -43.49
N LYS A 633 23.37 -9.39 -43.23
CA LYS A 633 24.73 -9.42 -43.82
C LYS A 633 25.57 -10.59 -43.29
N VAL A 634 25.52 -10.81 -41.97
CA VAL A 634 26.20 -11.93 -41.30
C VAL A 634 25.56 -13.25 -41.71
N CYS A 635 24.23 -13.31 -41.82
CA CYS A 635 23.51 -14.46 -42.33
C CYS A 635 23.93 -14.83 -43.77
N LYS A 636 24.16 -13.84 -44.63
CA LYS A 636 24.68 -14.08 -45.98
C LYS A 636 26.12 -14.62 -45.96
N GLN A 637 26.99 -14.05 -45.13
CA GLN A 637 28.37 -14.53 -44.98
C GLN A 637 28.44 -15.97 -44.46
N VAL A 638 27.60 -16.32 -43.47
CA VAL A 638 27.48 -17.69 -42.95
C VAL A 638 26.93 -18.64 -44.02
N PHE A 639 25.98 -18.20 -44.84
CA PHE A 639 25.46 -18.98 -45.97
C PHE A 639 26.54 -19.25 -47.03
N ASP A 640 27.32 -18.22 -47.37
CA ASP A 640 28.41 -18.28 -48.35
C ASP A 640 29.66 -19.03 -47.80
N GLY A 641 29.65 -19.46 -46.53
CA GLY A 641 30.73 -20.21 -45.88
C GLY A 641 31.91 -19.36 -45.38
N HIS A 642 31.76 -18.04 -45.34
CA HIS A 642 32.78 -17.10 -44.86
C HIS A 642 32.66 -16.88 -43.35
N LEU A 643 33.59 -17.45 -42.58
CA LEU A 643 33.68 -17.33 -41.11
C LEU A 643 34.86 -16.44 -40.69
N ASP A 644 34.84 -15.18 -41.12
CA ASP A 644 35.89 -14.20 -40.80
C ASP A 644 35.75 -13.68 -39.35
N GLU A 645 36.77 -12.98 -38.82
CA GLU A 645 36.76 -12.37 -37.48
C GLU A 645 35.51 -11.49 -37.23
N THR A 646 34.95 -10.88 -38.28
CA THR A 646 33.73 -10.09 -38.19
C THR A 646 32.49 -10.95 -37.88
N VAL A 647 32.43 -12.17 -38.42
CA VAL A 647 31.36 -13.13 -38.15
C VAL A 647 31.54 -13.70 -36.75
N MET A 648 32.76 -14.05 -36.35
CA MET A 648 33.04 -14.57 -35.01
C MET A 648 32.75 -13.54 -33.91
N ARG A 649 33.11 -12.27 -34.11
CA ARG A 649 32.73 -11.17 -33.22
C ARG A 649 31.22 -10.97 -33.16
N ALA A 650 30.53 -11.08 -34.30
CA ALA A 650 29.08 -10.98 -34.34
C ALA A 650 28.40 -12.15 -33.60
N LEU A 651 28.94 -13.37 -33.67
CA LEU A 651 28.46 -14.53 -32.92
C LEU A 651 28.75 -14.38 -31.42
N ASP A 652 29.90 -13.82 -31.03
CA ASP A 652 30.23 -13.58 -29.62
C ASP A 652 29.29 -12.56 -28.97
N GLU A 653 28.97 -11.47 -29.68
CA GLU A 653 27.94 -10.51 -29.26
C GLU A 653 26.55 -11.16 -29.07
N MET A 654 26.20 -12.16 -29.89
CA MET A 654 24.93 -12.89 -29.76
C MET A 654 24.87 -13.77 -28.51
N THR A 655 26.04 -14.12 -27.92
CA THR A 655 26.11 -14.89 -26.68
C THR A 655 26.06 -14.02 -25.41
N ASN A 656 26.35 -12.72 -25.52
CA ASN A 656 26.44 -11.75 -24.41
C ASN A 656 25.12 -11.03 -24.06
N VAL A 657 24.04 -11.26 -24.81
CA VAL A 657 22.73 -10.66 -24.49
C VAL A 657 22.06 -11.52 -23.40
N SER A 658 22.16 -11.08 -22.14
CA SER A 658 21.41 -11.59 -20.98
C SER A 658 20.41 -10.56 -20.51
#